data_AF-A0A8C4VQE2-F1
#
_entry.id   AF-A0A8C4VQE2-F1
#
_cell.length_a   1.000
_cell.length_b   1.000
_cell.length_c   1.000
_cell.angle_alpha   90.00
_cell.angle_beta   90.00
_cell.angle_gamma   90.00
#
_symmetry.space_group_name_H-M   'P 1'
#
loop_
_entity.id
_entity.type
_entity.pdbx_description
1 polymer ?
#
loop_
_entity_poly.entity_id
_entity_poly.type
_entity_poly.pdbx_seq_one_letter_code
_entity_poly.pdbx_strand_id
1 'polypeptide(L)'
;MSATINCKEFADYFVLPIRNKLYPAYVFEVEGKPYAIEEYYLNDLRHISHIRVSPQIFDEPMIAKEMYEVAVSLIQLFDELEMKETVYSPLGLAEMNYMHELLTSMIHKRLQVYLLHSSVTLEEQNNVFLTPVPGYRKIILSTNMAESSVTVPDVKYVIDFCLTRTLVCDEDTNYQSLRICWASKTSCNQRKGRAGRVSKGYCYRLIHKDFWTNCIPENAVPEMLRCPLGSTVLKVKLLDMGEPRALLATALSPPSIGDIERTILHLKEMGALAISAHPDEENPYDGELTFLGRVLAQLPVDQQLGKLIVLGHVFGCLEECLIIAATLSLKNFFVMPFRQHLDGYRNKMIFSGNSKSDCIALYSNERADLPMKFNKHKDVAELFEELKNRVKSFNMYINTQPPVMDQEYIYKQRFILQVVMAGAFYPNYFTFGQCDEEIAVKELAGGDSKTIVMLKNIPPYGFLYYKQLQSVFRQCGQVKSIVYDGTKAFVEFSRNPAERFKILPAVYMALKMFQLRIPLELNVHPPEMIEGIMEGVTLTGLRHTRVNVDFQKQIVEPMQTSFGALEQSQTITSLPLSICVTEVIEVGHFWGYRTDEKNMIALKRLTAEINHLDLMPLPVRPYPDLVCLAQFTDFENKRYHRAQILYVSGDSAEVFFVDYGNRSRVFLNLLKEIPNYLREVPFQALEFKICKMRPSAKSLVCGEWWSYGASQRFASLVNDCTLVVKVYSVVHSVLHVDVYRYSGMKEVNIRDLLIEEGYAELAEESYESKEEKRLIEMLLNHFSANKFGTPNCKVTSEMVSFLYEAIKT
;
A
#
# COMPACT_ATOMS: atom_id res chain seq x y z
N MET A 1 22.66 -16.69 -35.82
CA MET A 1 21.81 -17.88 -35.59
C MET A 1 20.39 -17.40 -35.32
N SER A 2 19.40 -17.92 -36.04
CA SER A 2 17.97 -17.58 -35.88
C SER A 2 17.19 -18.87 -35.68
N ALA A 3 16.30 -18.93 -34.69
CA ALA A 3 15.48 -20.11 -34.42
C ALA A 3 14.18 -20.14 -35.26
N THR A 4 13.64 -18.97 -35.60
CA THR A 4 12.31 -18.85 -36.23
C THR A 4 12.10 -17.56 -37.05
N ILE A 5 13.08 -16.65 -37.13
CA ILE A 5 12.93 -15.42 -37.93
C ILE A 5 13.23 -15.73 -39.39
N ASN A 6 12.57 -15.01 -40.30
CA ASN A 6 12.84 -14.97 -41.73
C ASN A 6 14.34 -14.79 -42.01
N CYS A 7 15.08 -15.89 -42.19
CA CYS A 7 16.53 -15.87 -42.40
C CYS A 7 16.93 -15.08 -43.65
N LYS A 8 16.01 -14.98 -44.61
CA LYS A 8 16.20 -14.18 -45.82
C LYS A 8 16.34 -12.70 -45.52
N GLU A 9 15.55 -12.16 -44.59
CA GLU A 9 15.60 -10.75 -44.22
C GLU A 9 16.99 -10.37 -43.67
N PHE A 10 17.54 -11.22 -42.79
CA PHE A 10 18.93 -11.06 -42.32
C PHE A 10 19.96 -11.24 -43.43
N ALA A 11 19.76 -12.21 -44.33
CA ALA A 11 20.67 -12.44 -45.44
C ALA A 11 20.72 -11.25 -46.41
N ASP A 12 19.56 -10.65 -46.68
CA ASP A 12 19.40 -9.46 -47.51
C ASP A 12 19.93 -8.20 -46.81
N TYR A 13 19.88 -8.13 -45.47
CA TYR A 13 20.46 -7.04 -44.69
C TYR A 13 22.00 -7.08 -44.68
N PHE A 14 22.59 -8.25 -44.53
CA PHE A 14 24.05 -8.45 -44.51
C PHE A 14 24.64 -8.73 -45.90
N VAL A 15 24.10 -8.07 -46.94
CA VAL A 15 24.57 -8.21 -48.31
C VAL A 15 26.04 -7.82 -48.46
N LEU A 16 26.79 -8.62 -49.23
CA LEU A 16 28.20 -8.40 -49.51
C LEU A 16 28.41 -7.91 -50.95
N PRO A 17 29.13 -6.80 -51.17
CA PRO A 17 29.50 -6.34 -52.51
C PRO A 17 30.68 -7.15 -53.04
N ILE A 18 30.46 -7.96 -54.08
CA ILE A 18 31.49 -8.73 -54.77
C ILE A 18 31.43 -8.42 -56.27
N ARG A 19 32.52 -7.88 -56.83
CA ARG A 19 32.64 -7.57 -58.29
C ARG A 19 31.45 -6.75 -58.83
N ASN A 20 31.12 -5.63 -58.18
CA ASN A 20 30.00 -4.74 -58.51
C ASN A 20 28.60 -5.41 -58.50
N LYS A 21 28.46 -6.54 -57.81
CA LYS A 21 27.15 -7.19 -57.56
C LYS A 21 26.96 -7.41 -56.07
N LEU A 22 25.72 -7.27 -55.64
CA LEU A 22 25.27 -7.47 -54.26
C LEU A 22 24.81 -8.91 -54.10
N TYR A 23 25.42 -9.65 -53.17
CA TYR A 23 25.02 -11.03 -52.85
C TYR A 23 24.53 -11.12 -51.41
N PRO A 24 23.39 -11.78 -51.14
CA PRO A 24 22.91 -11.99 -49.77
C PRO A 24 23.85 -12.91 -48.99
N ALA A 25 23.89 -12.75 -47.67
CA ALA A 25 24.69 -13.60 -46.81
C ALA A 25 24.21 -15.07 -46.88
N TYR A 26 25.14 -16.02 -46.78
CA TYR A 26 24.81 -17.43 -46.86
C TYR A 26 24.04 -17.91 -45.61
N VAL A 27 22.98 -18.68 -45.81
CA VAL A 27 22.15 -19.25 -44.74
C VAL A 27 22.45 -20.75 -44.60
N PHE A 28 22.91 -21.16 -43.41
CA PHE A 28 23.06 -22.56 -43.05
C PHE A 28 21.85 -23.02 -42.24
N GLU A 29 21.11 -24.00 -42.75
CA GLU A 29 20.00 -24.62 -42.04
C GLU A 29 20.49 -25.84 -41.24
N VAL A 30 20.14 -25.87 -39.95
CA VAL A 30 20.45 -26.99 -39.05
C VAL A 30 19.17 -27.75 -38.79
N GLU A 31 19.06 -28.96 -39.34
CA GLU A 31 17.87 -29.79 -39.15
C GLU A 31 17.82 -30.37 -37.73
N GLY A 32 16.71 -30.11 -37.03
CA GLY A 32 16.31 -30.86 -35.83
C GLY A 32 15.31 -31.95 -36.20
N LYS A 33 15.29 -33.06 -35.44
CA LYS A 33 14.25 -34.10 -35.56
C LYS A 33 13.28 -34.06 -34.38
N PRO A 34 12.36 -33.08 -34.30
CA PRO A 34 11.29 -33.11 -33.30
C PRO A 34 10.32 -34.26 -33.62
N TYR A 35 9.64 -34.77 -32.59
CA TYR A 35 8.53 -35.70 -32.78
C TYR A 35 7.35 -35.00 -33.46
N ALA A 36 6.48 -35.77 -34.12
CA ALA A 36 5.28 -35.23 -34.77
C ALA A 36 4.35 -34.54 -33.76
N ILE A 37 3.76 -33.41 -34.16
CA ILE A 37 2.82 -32.64 -33.33
C ILE A 37 1.54 -32.43 -34.14
N GLU A 38 0.40 -32.81 -33.57
CA GLU A 38 -0.92 -32.53 -34.16
C GLU A 38 -1.50 -31.22 -33.66
N GLU A 39 -2.19 -30.50 -34.53
CA GLU A 39 -2.76 -29.17 -34.25
C GLU A 39 -4.28 -29.19 -34.40
N TYR A 40 -4.96 -28.63 -33.40
CA TYR A 40 -6.42 -28.54 -33.32
C TYR A 40 -6.83 -27.10 -33.04
N TYR A 41 -7.96 -26.68 -33.63
CA TYR A 41 -8.59 -25.38 -33.43
C TYR A 41 -9.97 -25.54 -32.78
N LEU A 42 -10.61 -24.44 -32.36
CA LEU A 42 -11.98 -24.50 -31.80
C LEU A 42 -12.99 -25.18 -32.75
N ASN A 43 -12.79 -25.06 -34.07
CA ASN A 43 -13.60 -25.74 -35.07
C ASN A 43 -13.57 -27.27 -34.94
N ASP A 44 -12.44 -27.82 -34.54
CA ASP A 44 -12.19 -29.27 -34.43
C ASP A 44 -12.69 -29.83 -33.08
N LEU A 45 -12.91 -28.95 -32.09
CA LEU A 45 -13.31 -29.30 -30.72
C LEU A 45 -14.82 -29.43 -30.49
N ARG A 46 -15.64 -29.27 -31.54
CA ARG A 46 -17.12 -29.31 -31.45
C ARG A 46 -17.68 -30.62 -30.90
N HIS A 47 -16.93 -31.72 -31.06
CA HIS A 47 -17.30 -33.04 -30.56
C HIS A 47 -16.88 -33.29 -29.10
N ILE A 48 -15.96 -32.48 -28.58
CA ILE A 48 -15.35 -32.63 -27.24
C ILE A 48 -16.06 -31.72 -26.24
N SER A 49 -16.46 -30.52 -26.66
CA SER A 49 -17.24 -29.60 -25.83
C SER A 49 -18.45 -29.08 -26.60
N HIS A 50 -19.65 -29.17 -26.01
CA HIS A 50 -20.86 -28.52 -26.54
C HIS A 50 -20.86 -26.99 -26.36
N ILE A 51 -19.80 -26.45 -25.78
CA ILE A 51 -19.63 -25.04 -25.45
C ILE A 51 -19.39 -24.25 -26.74
N ARG A 52 -20.27 -23.28 -27.02
CA ARG A 52 -20.13 -22.38 -28.16
C ARG A 52 -19.33 -21.15 -27.75
N VAL A 53 -18.10 -21.07 -28.22
CA VAL A 53 -17.25 -19.88 -28.06
C VAL A 53 -17.60 -18.89 -29.18
N SER A 54 -17.86 -17.63 -28.82
CA SER A 54 -18.10 -16.55 -29.79
C SER A 54 -16.88 -16.35 -30.72
N PRO A 55 -17.08 -15.91 -31.97
CA PRO A 55 -15.98 -15.57 -32.87
C PRO A 55 -15.06 -14.51 -32.26
N GLN A 56 -13.75 -14.68 -32.44
CA GLN A 56 -12.75 -13.74 -31.94
C GLN A 56 -12.75 -12.44 -32.75
N ILE A 57 -12.58 -11.31 -32.07
CA ILE A 57 -12.43 -9.97 -32.66
C ILE A 57 -10.96 -9.56 -32.51
N PHE A 58 -10.35 -9.06 -33.59
CA PHE A 58 -8.93 -8.72 -33.59
C PHE A 58 -8.60 -7.56 -32.65
N ASP A 59 -9.40 -6.49 -32.69
CA ASP A 59 -9.18 -5.26 -31.92
C ASP A 59 -9.54 -5.40 -30.42
N GLU A 60 -10.20 -6.50 -30.04
CA GLU A 60 -10.60 -6.79 -28.66
C GLU A 60 -9.96 -8.10 -28.17
N PRO A 61 -8.63 -8.14 -27.98
CA PRO A 61 -7.94 -9.33 -27.50
C PRO A 61 -8.32 -9.66 -26.05
N MET A 62 -9.10 -10.72 -25.87
CA MET A 62 -9.53 -11.19 -24.55
C MET A 62 -9.70 -12.70 -24.48
N ILE A 63 -9.65 -13.26 -23.27
CA ILE A 63 -10.04 -14.64 -23.01
C ILE A 63 -11.48 -14.64 -22.52
N ALA A 64 -12.40 -15.12 -23.36
CA ALA A 64 -13.80 -15.26 -23.00
C ALA A 64 -13.98 -16.39 -21.96
N LYS A 65 -15.04 -16.31 -21.14
CA LYS A 65 -15.31 -17.30 -20.08
C LYS A 65 -15.42 -18.72 -20.65
N GLU A 66 -16.08 -18.83 -21.80
CA GLU A 66 -16.30 -20.08 -22.53
C GLU A 66 -14.96 -20.73 -22.95
N MET A 67 -13.92 -19.94 -23.23
CA MET A 67 -12.60 -20.47 -23.57
C MET A 67 -11.94 -21.15 -22.36
N TYR A 68 -12.12 -20.61 -21.15
CA TYR A 68 -11.66 -21.28 -19.93
C TYR A 68 -12.41 -22.59 -19.70
N GLU A 69 -13.71 -22.62 -19.93
CA GLU A 69 -14.53 -23.83 -19.78
C GLU A 69 -14.12 -24.92 -20.79
N VAL A 70 -13.80 -24.55 -22.04
CA VAL A 70 -13.22 -25.47 -23.04
C VAL A 70 -11.86 -25.99 -22.59
N ALA A 71 -10.97 -25.13 -22.09
CA ALA A 71 -9.66 -25.55 -21.57
C ALA A 71 -9.78 -26.53 -20.40
N VAL A 72 -10.69 -26.27 -19.45
CA VAL A 72 -11.00 -27.18 -18.34
C VAL A 72 -11.54 -28.51 -18.85
N SER A 73 -12.44 -28.49 -19.84
CA SER A 73 -12.98 -29.70 -20.46
C SER A 73 -11.90 -30.54 -21.15
N LEU A 74 -10.96 -29.89 -21.85
CA LEU A 74 -9.80 -30.57 -22.45
C LEU A 74 -8.90 -31.21 -21.40
N ILE A 75 -8.61 -30.49 -20.31
CA ILE A 75 -7.81 -31.02 -19.20
C ILE A 75 -8.47 -32.25 -18.58
N GLN A 76 -9.79 -32.21 -18.39
CA GLN A 76 -10.57 -33.35 -17.88
C GLN A 76 -10.52 -34.54 -18.84
N LEU A 77 -10.67 -34.31 -20.14
CA LEU A 77 -10.55 -35.36 -21.16
C LEU A 77 -9.15 -36.00 -21.14
N PHE A 78 -8.09 -35.20 -21.05
CA PHE A 78 -6.74 -35.75 -21.02
C PHE A 78 -6.47 -36.57 -19.75
N ASP A 79 -7.03 -36.16 -18.61
CA ASP A 79 -6.95 -36.92 -17.35
C ASP A 79 -7.58 -38.32 -17.48
N GLU A 80 -8.63 -38.47 -18.30
CA GLU A 80 -9.26 -39.77 -18.56
C GLU A 80 -8.48 -40.64 -19.56
N LEU A 81 -7.83 -40.03 -20.55
CA LEU A 81 -7.10 -40.74 -21.60
C LEU A 81 -5.74 -41.29 -21.11
N GLU A 82 -4.98 -40.51 -20.33
CA GLU A 82 -3.60 -40.85 -19.94
C GLU A 82 -3.28 -40.29 -18.53
N MET A 83 -2.61 -41.04 -17.65
CA MET A 83 -2.43 -40.63 -16.22
C MET A 83 -1.08 -39.94 -15.90
N LYS A 84 -0.14 -39.84 -16.84
CA LYS A 84 1.28 -39.51 -16.53
C LYS A 84 1.86 -38.23 -17.16
N GLU A 85 1.11 -37.49 -17.97
CA GLU A 85 1.72 -36.51 -18.88
C GLU A 85 1.29 -35.07 -18.61
N THR A 86 2.18 -34.13 -18.96
CA THR A 86 2.05 -32.72 -18.58
C THR A 86 1.22 -31.93 -19.56
N VAL A 87 0.32 -31.10 -19.04
CA VAL A 87 -0.43 -30.08 -19.79
C VAL A 87 0.20 -28.70 -19.59
N TYR A 88 0.40 -27.97 -20.68
CA TYR A 88 0.96 -26.63 -20.70
C TYR A 88 -0.06 -25.62 -21.23
N SER A 89 -0.27 -24.51 -20.53
CA SER A 89 -1.19 -23.45 -20.98
C SER A 89 -0.62 -22.04 -20.80
N PRO A 90 -0.36 -21.29 -21.90
CA PRO A 90 0.06 -19.90 -21.85
C PRO A 90 -1.09 -18.93 -21.50
N LEU A 91 -0.94 -18.16 -20.43
CA LEU A 91 -1.88 -17.19 -19.85
C LEU A 91 -1.11 -16.00 -19.24
N GLY A 92 -1.78 -14.86 -19.02
CA GLY A 92 -1.24 -13.76 -18.19
C GLY A 92 -1.53 -14.00 -16.70
N LEU A 93 -0.97 -13.20 -15.79
CA LEU A 93 -1.08 -13.45 -14.34
C LEU A 93 -2.53 -13.49 -13.82
N ALA A 94 -3.37 -12.53 -14.22
CA ALA A 94 -4.77 -12.50 -13.78
C ALA A 94 -5.56 -13.70 -14.34
N GLU A 95 -5.26 -14.05 -15.59
CA GLU A 95 -5.86 -15.18 -16.29
C GLU A 95 -5.40 -16.52 -15.69
N MET A 96 -4.14 -16.60 -15.25
CA MET A 96 -3.57 -17.73 -14.49
C MET A 96 -4.26 -17.89 -13.13
N ASN A 97 -4.52 -16.79 -12.40
CA ASN A 97 -5.28 -16.83 -11.14
C ASN A 97 -6.67 -17.42 -11.35
N TYR A 98 -7.39 -16.93 -12.34
CA TYR A 98 -8.74 -17.39 -12.66
C TYR A 98 -8.76 -18.87 -13.05
N MET A 99 -7.86 -19.29 -13.95
CA MET A 99 -7.73 -20.70 -14.34
C MET A 99 -7.34 -21.59 -13.13
N HIS A 100 -6.41 -21.12 -12.29
CA HIS A 100 -6.00 -21.85 -11.10
C HIS A 100 -7.17 -22.06 -10.13
N GLU A 101 -8.01 -21.05 -9.91
CA GLU A 101 -9.23 -21.15 -9.09
C GLU A 101 -10.20 -22.19 -9.65
N LEU A 102 -10.50 -22.12 -10.96
CA LEU A 102 -11.34 -23.11 -11.64
C LEU A 102 -10.80 -24.54 -11.47
N LEU A 103 -9.50 -24.74 -11.69
CA LEU A 103 -8.86 -26.05 -11.54
C LEU A 103 -8.86 -26.54 -10.08
N THR A 104 -8.64 -25.65 -9.11
CA THR A 104 -8.61 -26.01 -7.68
C THR A 104 -10.00 -26.36 -7.15
N SER A 105 -11.05 -25.74 -7.71
CA SER A 105 -12.44 -26.05 -7.34
C SER A 105 -12.86 -27.49 -7.68
N MET A 106 -12.10 -28.20 -8.52
CA MET A 106 -12.33 -29.60 -8.88
C MET A 106 -11.79 -30.57 -7.83
N ILE A 107 -12.45 -30.60 -6.65
CA ILE A 107 -12.02 -31.33 -5.43
C ILE A 107 -11.79 -32.85 -5.65
N HIS A 108 -12.44 -33.45 -6.64
CA HIS A 108 -12.40 -34.90 -6.90
C HIS A 108 -11.33 -35.36 -7.91
N LYS A 109 -10.47 -34.47 -8.40
CA LYS A 109 -9.47 -34.80 -9.45
C LYS A 109 -8.04 -34.74 -8.91
N ARG A 110 -7.18 -35.64 -9.38
CA ARG A 110 -5.76 -35.72 -8.98
C ARG A 110 -4.91 -34.80 -9.86
N LEU A 111 -5.07 -33.49 -9.70
CA LEU A 111 -4.33 -32.48 -10.48
C LEU A 111 -3.26 -31.81 -9.60
N GLN A 112 -2.08 -31.60 -10.17
CA GLN A 112 -1.02 -30.76 -9.58
C GLN A 112 -0.77 -29.55 -10.50
N VAL A 113 -1.27 -28.39 -10.08
CA VAL A 113 -1.18 -27.14 -10.83
C VAL A 113 0.03 -26.33 -10.38
N TYR A 114 0.93 -26.03 -11.31
CA TYR A 114 2.12 -25.21 -11.12
C TYR A 114 1.99 -23.91 -11.92
N LEU A 115 2.48 -22.81 -11.34
CA LEU A 115 2.43 -21.49 -11.93
C LEU A 115 3.84 -21.05 -12.31
N LEU A 116 4.03 -20.68 -13.58
CA LEU A 116 5.28 -20.17 -14.10
C LEU A 116 5.10 -18.72 -14.56
N HIS A 117 5.37 -17.79 -13.64
CA HIS A 117 5.30 -16.36 -13.89
C HIS A 117 6.49 -15.68 -13.22
N SER A 118 6.96 -14.56 -13.78
CA SER A 118 8.18 -13.90 -13.30
C SER A 118 8.07 -13.40 -11.86
N SER A 119 6.85 -13.15 -11.37
CA SER A 119 6.58 -12.67 -10.01
C SER A 119 6.47 -13.78 -8.95
N VAL A 120 6.46 -15.05 -9.37
CA VAL A 120 6.40 -16.22 -8.48
C VAL A 120 7.81 -16.52 -7.96
N THR A 121 7.94 -17.07 -6.74
CA THR A 121 9.26 -17.34 -6.14
C THR A 121 10.08 -18.32 -6.99
N LEU A 122 11.41 -18.20 -6.94
CA LEU A 122 12.29 -19.13 -7.67
C LEU A 122 12.09 -20.58 -7.20
N GLU A 123 11.82 -20.79 -5.91
CA GLU A 123 11.49 -22.10 -5.35
C GLU A 123 10.20 -22.66 -5.97
N GLU A 124 9.13 -21.87 -6.06
CA GLU A 124 7.88 -22.27 -6.70
C GLU A 124 8.05 -22.51 -8.21
N GLN A 125 8.87 -21.71 -8.91
CA GLN A 125 9.19 -21.92 -10.31
C GLN A 125 9.97 -23.23 -10.51
N ASN A 126 10.92 -23.54 -9.62
CA ASN A 126 11.71 -24.77 -9.68
C ASN A 126 10.87 -26.03 -9.45
N ASN A 127 9.75 -25.92 -8.73
CA ASN A 127 8.81 -27.03 -8.57
C ASN A 127 8.25 -27.52 -9.92
N VAL A 128 8.27 -26.68 -10.96
CA VAL A 128 7.87 -27.06 -12.32
C VAL A 128 8.80 -28.12 -12.94
N PHE A 129 9.99 -28.36 -12.41
CA PHE A 129 10.90 -29.41 -12.89
C PHE A 129 10.75 -30.72 -12.13
N LEU A 130 10.06 -30.71 -10.99
CA LEU A 130 9.83 -31.92 -10.20
C LEU A 130 8.87 -32.86 -10.94
N THR A 131 9.12 -34.16 -10.81
CA THR A 131 8.20 -35.19 -11.28
C THR A 131 6.90 -35.11 -10.48
N PRO A 132 5.71 -35.19 -11.12
CA PRO A 132 4.46 -35.20 -10.40
C PRO A 132 4.35 -36.43 -9.49
N VAL A 133 3.53 -36.30 -8.44
CA VAL A 133 3.19 -37.40 -7.54
C VAL A 133 2.52 -38.51 -8.36
N PRO A 134 2.87 -39.79 -8.17
CA PRO A 134 2.24 -40.89 -8.90
C PRO A 134 0.71 -40.84 -8.84
N GLY A 135 0.06 -40.91 -10.00
CA GLY A 135 -1.39 -40.82 -10.13
C GLY A 135 -1.94 -39.39 -10.17
N TYR A 136 -1.09 -38.36 -10.08
CA TYR A 136 -1.45 -36.98 -10.33
C TYR A 136 -0.97 -36.49 -11.69
N ARG A 137 -1.80 -35.70 -12.35
CA ARG A 137 -1.47 -35.04 -13.62
C ARG A 137 -0.87 -33.66 -13.36
N LYS A 138 0.27 -33.39 -13.99
CA LYS A 138 0.97 -32.11 -13.92
C LYS A 138 0.34 -31.10 -14.89
N ILE A 139 -0.04 -29.94 -14.38
CA ILE A 139 -0.55 -28.82 -15.17
C ILE A 139 0.36 -27.63 -14.93
N ILE A 140 0.87 -27.03 -16.00
CA ILE A 140 1.72 -25.84 -15.96
C ILE A 140 0.97 -24.70 -16.61
N LEU A 141 0.55 -23.75 -15.80
CA LEU A 141 0.06 -22.46 -16.26
C LEU A 141 1.27 -21.52 -16.35
N SER A 142 1.48 -20.85 -17.49
CA SER A 142 2.69 -20.04 -17.72
C SER A 142 2.40 -18.81 -18.54
N THR A 143 3.27 -17.80 -18.54
CA THR A 143 3.29 -16.79 -19.60
C THR A 143 4.13 -17.26 -20.81
N ASN A 144 4.54 -16.32 -21.67
CA ASN A 144 5.60 -16.53 -22.67
C ASN A 144 6.97 -16.94 -22.06
N MET A 145 7.12 -17.01 -20.74
CA MET A 145 8.34 -17.53 -20.10
C MET A 145 8.71 -18.96 -20.55
N ALA A 146 7.73 -19.85 -20.70
CA ALA A 146 7.99 -21.20 -21.20
C ALA A 146 8.06 -21.28 -22.74
N GLU A 147 7.81 -20.18 -23.46
CA GLU A 147 8.02 -20.10 -24.92
C GLU A 147 9.51 -20.06 -25.28
N SER A 148 10.35 -19.42 -24.44
CA SER A 148 11.79 -19.23 -24.72
C SER A 148 12.68 -19.43 -23.48
N SER A 149 12.36 -18.80 -22.36
CA SER A 149 13.25 -18.70 -21.18
C SER A 149 13.38 -19.98 -20.36
N VAL A 150 12.34 -20.83 -20.33
CA VAL A 150 12.31 -22.07 -19.54
C VAL A 150 11.98 -23.26 -20.44
N THR A 151 12.74 -24.34 -20.29
CA THR A 151 12.54 -25.60 -21.01
C THR A 151 12.12 -26.69 -20.04
N VAL A 152 10.83 -27.00 -20.03
CA VAL A 152 10.29 -28.14 -19.29
C VAL A 152 10.36 -29.38 -20.18
N PRO A 153 11.02 -30.47 -19.74
CA PRO A 153 11.27 -31.63 -20.61
C PRO A 153 10.01 -32.44 -20.97
N ASP A 154 8.94 -32.43 -20.18
CA ASP A 154 7.87 -33.45 -20.26
C ASP A 154 6.50 -32.94 -20.75
N VAL A 155 6.46 -31.93 -21.63
CA VAL A 155 5.19 -31.39 -22.15
C VAL A 155 4.72 -32.21 -23.35
N LYS A 156 3.50 -32.76 -23.27
CA LYS A 156 2.84 -33.44 -24.41
C LYS A 156 1.63 -32.68 -24.95
N TYR A 157 0.89 -32.02 -24.06
CA TYR A 157 -0.32 -31.28 -24.39
C TYR A 157 -0.07 -29.77 -24.22
N VAL A 158 -0.31 -28.99 -25.27
CA VAL A 158 -0.27 -27.52 -25.23
C VAL A 158 -1.68 -26.99 -25.49
N ILE A 159 -2.22 -26.18 -24.57
CA ILE A 159 -3.51 -25.49 -24.71
C ILE A 159 -3.23 -23.99 -24.85
N ASP A 160 -3.13 -23.51 -26.08
CA ASP A 160 -2.73 -22.14 -26.42
C ASP A 160 -3.95 -21.23 -26.62
N PHE A 161 -4.06 -20.19 -25.79
CA PHE A 161 -5.06 -19.13 -25.96
C PHE A 161 -4.69 -18.13 -27.06
N CYS A 162 -3.50 -18.25 -27.67
CA CYS A 162 -2.99 -17.39 -28.73
C CYS A 162 -2.87 -15.90 -28.33
N LEU A 163 -2.77 -15.62 -27.02
CA LEU A 163 -2.57 -14.27 -26.49
C LEU A 163 -1.20 -14.12 -25.84
N THR A 164 -0.77 -12.87 -25.71
CA THR A 164 0.45 -12.47 -25.00
C THR A 164 0.27 -11.08 -24.40
N ARG A 165 1.03 -10.74 -23.37
CA ARG A 165 1.12 -9.36 -22.87
C ARG A 165 2.37 -8.71 -23.45
N THR A 166 2.19 -7.59 -24.14
CA THR A 166 3.26 -6.86 -24.82
C THR A 166 3.31 -5.43 -24.29
N LEU A 167 4.52 -4.93 -24.06
CA LEU A 167 4.73 -3.53 -23.75
C LEU A 167 4.55 -2.72 -25.04
N VAL A 168 3.60 -1.80 -25.02
CA VAL A 168 3.26 -0.91 -26.14
C VAL A 168 3.42 0.53 -25.66
N CYS A 169 4.15 1.33 -26.44
CA CYS A 169 4.19 2.77 -26.25
C CYS A 169 3.02 3.42 -26.99
N ASP A 170 2.29 4.28 -26.30
CA ASP A 170 1.27 5.11 -26.92
C ASP A 170 1.92 6.20 -27.78
N GLU A 171 1.49 6.35 -29.04
CA GLU A 171 2.17 7.23 -30.02
C GLU A 171 2.04 8.71 -29.68
N ASP A 172 0.94 9.10 -29.02
CA ASP A 172 0.64 10.49 -28.68
C ASP A 172 1.24 10.89 -27.33
N THR A 173 1.08 10.04 -26.31
CA THR A 173 1.50 10.35 -24.94
C THR A 173 2.89 9.83 -24.58
N ASN A 174 3.48 8.99 -25.43
CA ASN A 174 4.72 8.25 -25.18
C ASN A 174 4.68 7.40 -23.89
N TYR A 175 3.46 7.10 -23.42
CA TYR A 175 3.23 6.32 -22.21
C TYR A 175 3.31 4.83 -22.52
N GLN A 176 4.12 4.10 -21.75
CA GLN A 176 4.23 2.66 -21.87
C GLN A 176 3.11 1.96 -21.10
N SER A 177 2.38 1.09 -21.77
CA SER A 177 1.35 0.25 -21.14
C SER A 177 1.55 -1.21 -21.51
N LEU A 178 1.31 -2.10 -20.54
CA LEU A 178 1.33 -3.54 -20.78
C LEU A 178 -0.06 -3.99 -21.24
N ARG A 179 -0.23 -4.19 -22.55
CA ARG A 179 -1.51 -4.56 -23.16
C ARG A 179 -1.55 -6.05 -23.48
N ILE A 180 -2.74 -6.65 -23.41
CA ILE A 180 -2.99 -7.99 -23.95
C ILE A 180 -3.12 -7.84 -25.47
N CYS A 181 -2.45 -8.70 -26.22
CA CYS A 181 -2.46 -8.72 -27.68
C CYS A 181 -2.50 -10.17 -28.19
N TRP A 182 -2.95 -10.35 -29.43
CA TRP A 182 -2.80 -11.62 -30.14
C TRP A 182 -1.31 -11.93 -30.37
N ALA A 183 -0.90 -13.15 -30.02
CA ALA A 183 0.45 -13.64 -30.27
C ALA A 183 0.65 -13.92 -31.77
N SER A 184 1.86 -13.67 -32.27
CA SER A 184 2.19 -13.95 -33.67
C SER A 184 2.13 -15.44 -33.97
N LYS A 185 1.96 -15.81 -35.26
CA LYS A 185 2.01 -17.21 -35.66
C LYS A 185 3.33 -17.86 -35.29
N THR A 186 4.43 -17.14 -35.48
CA THR A 186 5.78 -17.55 -35.08
C THR A 186 5.84 -17.89 -33.58
N SER A 187 5.33 -17.03 -32.70
CA SER A 187 5.28 -17.31 -31.25
C SER A 187 4.42 -18.52 -30.91
N CYS A 188 3.23 -18.64 -31.50
CA CYS A 188 2.37 -19.79 -31.25
C CYS A 188 2.99 -21.09 -31.78
N ASN A 189 3.76 -21.04 -32.86
CA ASN A 189 4.52 -22.17 -33.38
C ASN A 189 5.69 -22.56 -32.45
N GLN A 190 6.33 -21.61 -31.80
CA GLN A 190 7.32 -21.91 -30.74
C GLN A 190 6.66 -22.60 -29.54
N ARG A 191 5.47 -22.15 -29.12
CA ARG A 191 4.68 -22.79 -28.06
C ARG A 191 4.28 -24.22 -28.43
N LYS A 192 3.80 -24.43 -29.66
CA LYS A 192 3.53 -25.75 -30.23
C LYS A 192 4.74 -26.67 -30.13
N GLY A 193 5.93 -26.18 -30.52
CA GLY A 193 7.18 -26.94 -30.50
C GLY A 193 7.57 -27.49 -29.13
N ARG A 194 6.97 -27.01 -28.03
CA ARG A 194 7.17 -27.54 -26.68
C ARG A 194 6.57 -28.95 -26.50
N ALA A 195 5.54 -29.30 -27.24
CA ALA A 195 4.87 -30.61 -27.16
C ALA A 195 5.64 -31.76 -27.83
N GLY A 196 6.55 -31.47 -28.77
CA GLY A 196 7.20 -32.47 -29.63
C GLY A 196 8.62 -32.85 -29.22
N ARG A 197 9.00 -32.64 -27.95
CA ARG A 197 10.38 -32.84 -27.48
C ARG A 197 10.69 -34.28 -27.07
N VAL A 198 9.74 -34.94 -26.40
CA VAL A 198 9.95 -36.28 -25.82
C VAL A 198 9.11 -37.35 -26.52
N SER A 199 7.94 -37.00 -27.03
CA SER A 199 7.04 -37.93 -27.72
C SER A 199 6.14 -37.18 -28.71
N LYS A 200 5.24 -37.91 -29.38
CA LYS A 200 4.20 -37.32 -30.21
C LYS A 200 3.36 -36.35 -29.37
N GLY A 201 3.31 -35.09 -29.79
CA GLY A 201 2.66 -34.01 -29.06
C GLY A 201 1.34 -33.55 -29.67
N TYR A 202 0.58 -32.77 -28.91
CA TYR A 202 -0.70 -32.19 -29.33
C TYR A 202 -0.79 -30.72 -28.92
N CYS A 203 -1.22 -29.86 -29.85
CA CYS A 203 -1.42 -28.44 -29.63
C CYS A 203 -2.86 -28.04 -29.95
N TYR A 204 -3.54 -27.48 -28.96
CA TYR A 204 -4.93 -27.03 -29.01
C TYR A 204 -4.96 -25.51 -28.97
N ARG A 205 -5.26 -24.88 -30.10
CA ARG A 205 -5.37 -23.43 -30.21
C ARG A 205 -6.82 -23.03 -29.98
N LEU A 206 -7.08 -22.26 -28.93
CA LEU A 206 -8.43 -21.86 -28.53
C LEU A 206 -8.94 -20.65 -29.33
N ILE A 207 -8.77 -20.70 -30.65
CA ILE A 207 -9.28 -19.71 -31.62
C ILE A 207 -9.90 -20.43 -32.82
N HIS A 208 -10.75 -19.73 -33.58
CA HIS A 208 -11.29 -20.27 -34.83
C HIS A 208 -10.22 -20.33 -35.92
N LYS A 209 -10.29 -21.36 -36.76
CA LYS A 209 -9.32 -21.60 -37.84
C LYS A 209 -9.31 -20.47 -38.87
N ASP A 210 -10.48 -19.89 -39.17
CA ASP A 210 -10.58 -18.76 -40.10
C ASP A 210 -9.91 -17.51 -39.52
N PHE A 211 -10.04 -17.28 -38.21
CA PHE A 211 -9.36 -16.18 -37.51
C PHE A 211 -7.83 -16.38 -37.50
N TRP A 212 -7.36 -17.60 -37.26
CA TRP A 212 -5.94 -17.95 -37.36
C TRP A 212 -5.36 -17.65 -38.74
N THR A 213 -6.05 -18.05 -39.81
CA THR A 213 -5.57 -17.87 -41.18
C THR A 213 -5.57 -16.40 -41.59
N ASN A 214 -6.66 -15.68 -41.31
CA ASN A 214 -6.92 -14.37 -41.89
C ASN A 214 -6.53 -13.17 -41.01
N CYS A 215 -6.46 -13.34 -39.68
CA CYS A 215 -6.31 -12.22 -38.75
C CYS A 215 -5.00 -12.24 -37.94
N ILE A 216 -4.49 -13.42 -37.55
CA ILE A 216 -3.27 -13.50 -36.73
C ILE A 216 -2.04 -13.12 -37.56
N PRO A 217 -1.19 -12.17 -37.08
CA PRO A 217 0.00 -11.75 -37.81
C PRO A 217 1.07 -12.84 -37.82
N GLU A 218 1.82 -12.93 -38.92
CA GLU A 218 2.88 -13.95 -39.07
C GLU A 218 3.99 -13.77 -38.01
N ASN A 219 4.47 -12.53 -37.87
CA ASN A 219 5.58 -12.15 -37.00
C ASN A 219 5.16 -11.06 -36.00
N ALA A 220 5.82 -11.05 -34.84
CA ALA A 220 5.65 -9.98 -33.86
C ALA A 220 6.33 -8.69 -34.33
N VAL A 221 5.76 -7.54 -33.95
CA VAL A 221 6.37 -6.22 -34.22
C VAL A 221 7.70 -6.11 -33.45
N PRO A 222 8.82 -5.79 -34.13
CA PRO A 222 10.13 -5.62 -33.51
C PRO A 222 10.12 -4.58 -32.37
N GLU A 223 10.91 -4.82 -31.33
CA GLU A 223 10.98 -3.95 -30.15
C GLU A 223 11.39 -2.50 -30.49
N MET A 224 12.28 -2.33 -31.47
CA MET A 224 12.72 -1.02 -31.99
C MET A 224 11.54 -0.13 -32.43
N LEU A 225 10.44 -0.73 -32.88
CA LEU A 225 9.27 0.00 -33.41
C LEU A 225 8.18 0.26 -32.36
N ARG A 226 8.30 -0.31 -31.16
CA ARG A 226 7.22 -0.28 -30.13
C ARG A 226 7.68 0.15 -28.74
N CYS A 227 8.98 0.31 -28.53
CA CYS A 227 9.57 0.70 -27.25
C CYS A 227 10.31 2.06 -27.37
N PRO A 228 10.41 2.84 -26.28
CA PRO A 228 11.12 4.12 -26.26
C PRO A 228 12.58 3.97 -26.68
N LEU A 229 13.04 4.92 -27.49
CA LEU A 229 14.36 4.87 -28.12
C LEU A 229 15.46 5.54 -27.30
N GLY A 230 15.18 6.05 -26.09
CA GLY A 230 16.09 6.89 -25.31
C GLY A 230 17.49 6.30 -25.14
N SER A 231 17.58 5.04 -24.67
CA SER A 231 18.86 4.35 -24.49
C SER A 231 19.55 4.05 -25.82
N THR A 232 18.79 3.79 -26.88
CA THR A 232 19.31 3.57 -28.23
C THR A 232 19.93 4.86 -28.77
N VAL A 233 19.23 5.99 -28.68
CA VAL A 233 19.72 7.30 -29.14
C VAL A 233 20.97 7.73 -28.38
N LEU A 234 21.00 7.57 -27.04
CA LEU A 234 22.20 7.86 -26.25
C LEU A 234 23.42 7.01 -26.67
N LYS A 235 23.22 5.73 -26.95
CA LYS A 235 24.29 4.85 -27.47
C LYS A 235 24.74 5.26 -28.86
N VAL A 236 23.82 5.64 -29.75
CA VAL A 236 24.15 6.15 -31.08
C VAL A 236 25.00 7.43 -30.98
N LYS A 237 24.62 8.38 -30.14
CA LYS A 237 25.42 9.59 -29.91
C LYS A 237 26.77 9.29 -29.27
N LEU A 238 26.89 8.25 -28.44
CA LEU A 238 28.17 7.82 -27.86
C LEU A 238 29.13 7.25 -28.92
N LEU A 239 28.61 6.62 -29.98
CA LEU A 239 29.40 6.08 -31.09
C LEU A 239 29.93 7.18 -32.03
N ASP A 240 29.37 8.39 -31.98
CA ASP A 240 29.78 9.54 -32.80
C ASP A 240 29.80 9.26 -34.32
N MET A 241 28.79 8.52 -34.80
CA MET A 241 28.65 8.09 -36.20
C MET A 241 27.68 8.97 -37.00
N GLY A 242 27.48 10.23 -36.57
CA GLY A 242 26.54 11.18 -37.18
C GLY A 242 25.17 11.25 -36.49
N GLU A 243 24.21 11.88 -37.17
CA GLU A 243 22.88 12.14 -36.61
C GLU A 243 22.11 10.82 -36.33
N PRO A 244 21.40 10.71 -35.18
CA PRO A 244 20.63 9.51 -34.85
C PRO A 244 19.64 9.09 -35.94
N ARG A 245 19.02 10.07 -36.62
CA ARG A 245 18.08 9.82 -37.72
C ARG A 245 18.74 9.08 -38.89
N ALA A 246 19.93 9.51 -39.30
CA ALA A 246 20.64 8.91 -40.43
C ALA A 246 21.08 7.48 -40.12
N LEU A 247 21.60 7.23 -38.92
CA LEU A 247 22.06 5.91 -38.54
C LEU A 247 20.90 4.93 -38.31
N LEU A 248 19.85 5.35 -37.59
CA LEU A 248 18.70 4.48 -37.30
C LEU A 248 17.89 4.14 -38.56
N ALA A 249 17.94 4.97 -39.60
CA ALA A 249 17.38 4.65 -40.92
C ALA A 249 18.04 3.43 -41.59
N THR A 250 19.26 3.06 -41.17
CA THR A 250 19.99 1.88 -41.68
C THR A 250 19.70 0.59 -40.89
N ALA A 251 18.87 0.64 -39.85
CA ALA A 251 18.50 -0.56 -39.08
C ALA A 251 17.64 -1.52 -39.92
N LEU A 252 17.63 -2.81 -39.56
CA LEU A 252 16.82 -3.84 -40.22
C LEU A 252 15.33 -3.45 -40.29
N SER A 253 14.82 -2.91 -39.19
CA SER A 253 13.48 -2.33 -39.10
C SER A 253 13.62 -0.92 -38.51
N PRO A 254 13.73 0.12 -39.35
CA PRO A 254 14.00 1.47 -38.89
C PRO A 254 12.78 2.05 -38.16
N PRO A 255 12.96 2.73 -37.01
CA PRO A 255 11.88 3.40 -36.31
C PRO A 255 11.34 4.59 -37.11
N SER A 256 10.12 5.03 -36.77
CA SER A 256 9.55 6.22 -37.42
C SER A 256 10.37 7.47 -37.07
N ILE A 257 10.44 8.42 -38.00
CA ILE A 257 11.16 9.68 -37.77
C ILE A 257 10.56 10.43 -36.57
N GLY A 258 9.23 10.44 -36.44
CA GLY A 258 8.54 11.07 -35.31
C GLY A 258 8.94 10.47 -33.95
N ASP A 259 9.15 9.16 -33.86
CA ASP A 259 9.63 8.53 -32.61
C ASP A 259 11.04 8.98 -32.23
N ILE A 260 11.92 9.12 -33.22
CA ILE A 260 13.28 9.62 -33.01
C ILE A 260 13.23 11.06 -32.52
N GLU A 261 12.47 11.93 -33.19
CA GLU A 261 12.36 13.35 -32.86
C GLU A 261 11.78 13.57 -31.45
N ARG A 262 10.69 12.86 -31.10
CA ARG A 262 10.14 12.87 -29.74
C ARG A 262 11.13 12.39 -28.69
N THR A 263 11.90 11.34 -29.00
CA THR A 263 12.92 10.83 -28.09
C THR A 263 14.03 11.85 -27.86
N ILE A 264 14.47 12.55 -28.91
CA ILE A 264 15.49 13.60 -28.80
C ILE A 264 14.99 14.77 -27.96
N LEU A 265 13.75 15.21 -28.18
CA LEU A 265 13.12 16.24 -27.35
C LEU A 265 13.08 15.82 -25.87
N HIS A 266 12.64 14.60 -25.58
CA HIS A 266 12.61 14.07 -24.22
C HIS A 266 14.00 14.01 -23.56
N LEU A 267 15.03 13.61 -24.31
CA LEU A 267 16.41 13.58 -23.81
C LEU A 267 16.97 14.99 -23.57
N LYS A 268 16.54 16.00 -24.35
CA LYS A 268 16.87 17.41 -24.09
C LYS A 268 16.20 17.92 -22.82
N GLU A 269 14.91 17.65 -22.63
CA GLU A 269 14.15 17.99 -21.41
C GLU A 269 14.74 17.34 -20.16
N MET A 270 15.21 16.10 -20.28
CA MET A 270 15.89 15.39 -19.20
C MET A 270 17.28 16.00 -18.86
N GLY A 271 17.86 16.77 -19.78
CA GLY A 271 19.21 17.33 -19.71
C GLY A 271 20.31 16.37 -20.17
N ALA A 272 19.96 15.27 -20.84
CA ALA A 272 20.90 14.30 -21.38
C ALA A 272 21.53 14.75 -22.71
N LEU A 273 20.78 15.52 -23.51
CA LEU A 273 21.25 16.19 -24.72
C LEU A 273 21.19 17.71 -24.55
N ALA A 274 22.14 18.42 -25.14
CA ALA A 274 22.14 19.87 -25.16
C ALA A 274 21.00 20.41 -26.05
N ILE A 275 20.36 21.50 -25.62
CA ILE A 275 19.30 22.18 -26.39
C ILE A 275 19.90 22.85 -27.64
N SER A 276 21.12 23.38 -27.51
CA SER A 276 21.87 24.05 -28.56
C SER A 276 23.31 23.53 -28.58
N ALA A 277 23.85 23.27 -29.77
CA ALA A 277 25.27 22.97 -29.98
C ALA A 277 26.11 24.27 -30.03
N HIS A 278 25.50 25.37 -30.51
CA HIS A 278 26.07 26.71 -30.58
C HIS A 278 25.01 27.78 -30.28
N PRO A 279 25.35 28.90 -29.61
CA PRO A 279 24.40 29.92 -29.16
C PRO A 279 23.45 30.48 -30.23
N ASP A 280 23.83 30.38 -31.51
CA ASP A 280 23.12 30.98 -32.64
C ASP A 280 22.35 29.97 -33.53
N GLU A 281 22.42 28.65 -33.26
CA GLU A 281 21.72 27.63 -34.04
C GLU A 281 21.08 26.55 -33.14
N GLU A 282 19.76 26.59 -33.02
CA GLU A 282 18.96 25.56 -32.35
C GLU A 282 18.55 24.50 -33.38
N ASN A 283 19.15 23.31 -33.32
CA ASN A 283 18.71 22.16 -34.11
C ASN A 283 17.67 21.37 -33.30
N PRO A 284 16.37 21.40 -33.61
CA PRO A 284 15.36 20.66 -32.85
C PRO A 284 15.54 19.14 -32.94
N TYR A 285 16.19 18.65 -34.01
CA TYR A 285 16.28 17.23 -34.35
C TYR A 285 17.60 16.54 -33.95
N ASP A 286 18.54 17.24 -33.32
CA ASP A 286 19.77 16.67 -32.75
C ASP A 286 20.25 17.47 -31.53
N GLY A 287 21.21 16.95 -30.79
CA GLY A 287 21.88 17.65 -29.68
C GLY A 287 23.13 16.92 -29.21
N GLU A 288 24.09 17.67 -28.69
CA GLU A 288 25.34 17.11 -28.16
C GLU A 288 25.15 16.41 -26.82
N LEU A 289 25.92 15.35 -26.55
CA LEU A 289 25.87 14.66 -25.27
C LEU A 289 26.39 15.55 -24.14
N THR A 290 25.52 15.84 -23.17
CA THR A 290 25.91 16.51 -21.93
C THR A 290 26.71 15.55 -21.03
N PHE A 291 27.29 16.06 -19.94
CA PHE A 291 27.90 15.19 -18.93
C PHE A 291 26.90 14.15 -18.40
N LEU A 292 25.66 14.58 -18.10
CA LEU A 292 24.58 13.69 -17.70
C LEU A 292 24.34 12.63 -18.78
N GLY A 293 24.18 13.02 -20.05
CA GLY A 293 23.98 12.09 -21.16
C GLY A 293 25.09 11.05 -21.30
N ARG A 294 26.35 11.43 -21.12
CA ARG A 294 27.49 10.50 -21.15
C ARG A 294 27.44 9.48 -20.02
N VAL A 295 27.04 9.89 -18.82
CA VAL A 295 26.82 8.96 -17.70
C VAL A 295 25.68 8.00 -18.03
N LEU A 296 24.53 8.53 -18.43
CA LEU A 296 23.33 7.72 -18.74
C LEU A 296 23.60 6.69 -19.84
N ALA A 297 24.36 7.04 -20.88
CA ALA A 297 24.71 6.13 -21.98
C ALA A 297 25.56 4.92 -21.53
N GLN A 298 26.30 5.04 -20.43
CA GLN A 298 27.19 4.00 -19.91
C GLN A 298 26.58 3.16 -18.79
N LEU A 299 25.49 3.60 -18.16
CA LEU A 299 24.84 2.84 -17.09
C LEU A 299 23.84 1.82 -17.65
N PRO A 300 23.81 0.57 -17.15
CA PRO A 300 22.88 -0.47 -17.58
C PRO A 300 21.50 -0.34 -16.91
N VAL A 301 20.95 0.87 -16.83
CA VAL A 301 19.66 1.17 -16.19
C VAL A 301 18.87 2.19 -17.02
N ASP A 302 17.58 2.32 -16.74
CA ASP A 302 16.72 3.32 -17.38
C ASP A 302 17.21 4.75 -17.10
N GLN A 303 16.89 5.69 -17.99
CA GLN A 303 17.49 7.03 -17.94
C GLN A 303 17.12 7.79 -16.66
N GLN A 304 15.91 7.59 -16.13
CA GLN A 304 15.49 8.17 -14.85
C GLN A 304 16.29 7.62 -13.67
N LEU A 305 16.63 6.32 -13.69
CA LEU A 305 17.45 5.69 -12.64
C LEU A 305 18.92 6.14 -12.73
N GLY A 306 19.44 6.33 -13.95
CA GLY A 306 20.75 6.93 -14.13
C GLY A 306 20.78 8.38 -13.62
N LYS A 307 19.72 9.16 -13.85
CA LYS A 307 19.59 10.52 -13.33
C LYS A 307 19.49 10.54 -11.81
N LEU A 308 18.78 9.56 -11.22
CA LEU A 308 18.71 9.35 -9.77
C LEU A 308 20.11 9.16 -9.18
N ILE A 309 20.96 8.33 -9.79
CA ILE A 309 22.33 8.09 -9.34
C ILE A 309 23.16 9.37 -9.38
N VAL A 310 23.09 10.12 -10.48
CA VAL A 310 23.84 11.39 -10.65
C VAL A 310 23.40 12.43 -9.62
N LEU A 311 22.09 12.61 -9.44
CA LEU A 311 21.55 13.49 -8.40
C LEU A 311 21.93 13.00 -6.99
N GLY A 312 21.92 11.69 -6.76
CA GLY A 312 22.40 11.09 -5.51
C GLY A 312 23.83 11.48 -5.18
N HIS A 313 24.73 11.51 -6.17
CA HIS A 313 26.08 12.02 -5.97
C HIS A 313 26.10 13.51 -5.60
N VAL A 314 25.38 14.36 -6.35
CA VAL A 314 25.31 15.81 -6.13
C VAL A 314 24.78 16.16 -4.72
N PHE A 315 23.80 15.40 -4.23
CA PHE A 315 23.16 15.62 -2.93
C PHE A 315 23.74 14.78 -1.78
N GLY A 316 24.82 14.03 -2.02
CA GLY A 316 25.52 13.27 -0.98
C GLY A 316 24.79 12.00 -0.48
N CYS A 317 23.92 11.42 -1.29
CA CYS A 317 23.18 10.16 -1.03
C CYS A 317 23.37 9.13 -2.17
N LEU A 318 24.61 9.03 -2.68
CA LEU A 318 24.95 8.16 -3.81
C LEU A 318 24.71 6.68 -3.52
N GLU A 319 25.08 6.21 -2.33
CA GLU A 319 24.95 4.79 -1.97
C GLU A 319 23.48 4.35 -1.96
N GLU A 320 22.61 5.16 -1.37
CA GLU A 320 21.18 4.93 -1.31
C GLU A 320 20.56 4.93 -2.71
N CYS A 321 20.97 5.88 -3.57
CA CYS A 321 20.49 5.96 -4.94
C CYS A 321 20.97 4.78 -5.80
N LEU A 322 22.20 4.29 -5.60
CA LEU A 322 22.72 3.09 -6.26
C LEU A 322 21.93 1.84 -5.85
N ILE A 323 21.62 1.70 -4.56
CA ILE A 323 20.78 0.62 -4.03
C ILE A 323 19.39 0.66 -4.67
N ILE A 324 18.74 1.83 -4.67
CA ILE A 324 17.40 2.01 -5.24
C ILE A 324 17.42 1.72 -6.74
N ALA A 325 18.41 2.25 -7.47
CA ALA A 325 18.54 2.02 -8.91
C ALA A 325 18.76 0.53 -9.23
N ALA A 326 19.67 -0.15 -8.53
CA ALA A 326 19.90 -1.59 -8.72
C ALA A 326 18.63 -2.40 -8.44
N THR A 327 17.92 -2.04 -7.37
CA THR A 327 16.72 -2.76 -6.94
C THR A 327 15.53 -2.54 -7.88
N LEU A 328 15.33 -1.31 -8.39
CA LEU A 328 14.25 -0.99 -9.33
C LEU A 328 14.52 -1.52 -10.75
N SER A 329 15.79 -1.62 -11.14
CA SER A 329 16.17 -2.17 -12.46
C SER A 329 15.93 -3.67 -12.56
N LEU A 330 15.93 -4.36 -11.41
CA LEU A 330 15.71 -5.80 -11.33
C LEU A 330 14.26 -6.09 -10.97
N LYS A 331 13.72 -7.15 -11.57
CA LYS A 331 12.35 -7.59 -11.27
C LYS A 331 12.37 -8.41 -9.96
N ASN A 332 11.41 -8.13 -9.07
CA ASN A 332 11.06 -8.97 -7.91
C ASN A 332 11.93 -8.87 -6.64
N PHE A 333 12.30 -7.68 -6.16
CA PHE A 333 12.90 -7.56 -4.82
C PHE A 333 11.95 -8.05 -3.71
N PHE A 334 10.70 -7.62 -3.76
CA PHE A 334 9.64 -8.17 -2.91
C PHE A 334 8.96 -9.33 -3.62
N VAL A 335 9.58 -10.51 -3.56
CA VAL A 335 8.95 -11.74 -4.04
C VAL A 335 7.77 -12.08 -3.14
N MET A 336 6.61 -12.35 -3.73
CA MET A 336 5.38 -12.65 -3.00
C MET A 336 4.89 -14.03 -3.42
N PRO A 337 4.77 -14.99 -2.50
CA PRO A 337 4.12 -16.27 -2.79
C PRO A 337 2.71 -16.03 -3.34
N PHE A 338 2.31 -16.85 -4.30
CA PHE A 338 1.10 -16.64 -5.11
C PHE A 338 -0.19 -16.44 -4.29
N ARG A 339 -0.30 -17.02 -3.09
CA ARG A 339 -1.48 -16.91 -2.22
C ARG A 339 -1.34 -15.91 -1.06
N GLN A 340 -0.19 -15.27 -0.93
CA GLN A 340 0.15 -14.42 0.21
C GLN A 340 0.30 -12.95 -0.21
N HIS A 341 -0.56 -12.50 -1.14
CA HIS A 341 -0.54 -11.12 -1.63
C HIS A 341 -0.76 -10.09 -0.51
N LEU A 342 -1.61 -10.42 0.46
CA LEU A 342 -1.88 -9.55 1.60
C LEU A 342 -0.68 -9.48 2.54
N ASP A 343 -0.09 -10.61 2.92
CA ASP A 343 1.09 -10.67 3.79
C ASP A 343 2.32 -9.99 3.16
N GLY A 344 2.53 -10.17 1.85
CA GLY A 344 3.60 -9.47 1.15
C GLY A 344 3.38 -7.95 1.12
N TYR A 345 2.13 -7.48 1.03
CA TYR A 345 1.84 -6.04 1.08
C TYR A 345 2.03 -5.49 2.50
N ARG A 346 1.64 -6.26 3.53
CA ARG A 346 1.94 -5.92 4.93
C ARG A 346 3.44 -5.73 5.14
N ASN A 347 4.25 -6.66 4.64
CA ASN A 347 5.71 -6.55 4.74
C ASN A 347 6.21 -5.27 4.04
N LYS A 348 5.74 -4.97 2.82
CA LYS A 348 6.06 -3.71 2.13
C LYS A 348 5.69 -2.47 2.96
N MET A 349 4.52 -2.46 3.60
CA MET A 349 4.10 -1.33 4.45
C MET A 349 5.02 -1.18 5.66
N ILE A 350 5.38 -2.29 6.32
CA ILE A 350 6.33 -2.29 7.45
C ILE A 350 7.66 -1.67 7.01
N PHE A 351 8.20 -2.09 5.85
CA PHE A 351 9.42 -1.51 5.31
C PHE A 351 9.26 -0.03 4.98
N SER A 352 8.16 0.36 4.33
CA SER A 352 7.92 1.77 4.00
C SER A 352 7.79 2.67 5.23
N GLY A 353 7.40 2.10 6.39
CA GLY A 353 7.09 2.85 7.60
C GLY A 353 6.18 4.05 7.31
N ASN A 354 6.51 5.20 7.90
CA ASN A 354 5.79 6.45 7.65
C ASN A 354 6.24 7.20 6.36
N SER A 355 7.00 6.56 5.46
CA SER A 355 7.51 7.24 4.25
C SER A 355 6.53 7.34 3.11
N LYS A 356 5.53 6.45 3.06
CA LYS A 356 4.58 6.36 1.95
C LYS A 356 5.32 6.27 0.59
N SER A 357 6.55 5.71 0.56
CA SER A 357 7.42 5.65 -0.61
C SER A 357 7.96 4.24 -0.80
N ASP A 358 7.65 3.64 -1.95
CA ASP A 358 8.15 2.32 -2.32
C ASP A 358 9.68 2.32 -2.46
N CYS A 359 10.26 3.36 -3.08
CA CYS A 359 11.71 3.50 -3.22
C CYS A 359 12.42 3.54 -1.87
N ILE A 360 11.86 4.26 -0.88
CA ILE A 360 12.40 4.27 0.48
C ILE A 360 12.23 2.90 1.13
N ALA A 361 11.11 2.20 0.89
CA ALA A 361 10.89 0.83 1.39
C ALA A 361 11.94 -0.18 0.89
N LEU A 362 12.49 0.02 -0.32
CA LEU A 362 13.58 -0.79 -0.85
C LEU A 362 14.90 -0.55 -0.10
N TYR A 363 15.12 0.69 0.37
CA TYR A 363 16.30 1.08 1.14
C TYR A 363 16.18 0.77 2.64
N SER A 364 15.01 1.01 3.25
CA SER A 364 14.76 1.08 4.70
C SER A 364 14.81 -0.26 5.45
N ASN A 365 15.52 -1.25 4.92
CA ASN A 365 15.97 -2.40 5.70
C ASN A 365 16.84 -1.90 6.85
N GLU A 366 16.25 -1.68 8.02
CA GLU A 366 16.89 -1.17 9.23
C GLU A 366 18.26 -1.81 9.47
N ARG A 367 19.31 -1.02 9.21
CA ARG A 367 20.59 -0.81 9.90
C ARG A 367 21.26 -1.93 10.73
N ALA A 368 20.97 -3.21 10.52
CA ALA A 368 21.72 -4.29 11.18
C ALA A 368 22.26 -5.37 10.25
N ASP A 369 21.63 -5.64 9.08
CA ASP A 369 21.99 -6.80 8.24
C ASP A 369 22.01 -6.51 6.73
N LEU A 370 22.37 -5.29 6.29
CA LEU A 370 22.52 -4.98 4.85
C LEU A 370 23.44 -6.00 4.11
N PRO A 371 24.69 -6.26 4.55
CA PRO A 371 25.56 -7.18 3.82
C PRO A 371 25.06 -8.64 3.85
N MET A 372 24.36 -9.08 4.91
CA MET A 372 23.82 -10.46 4.96
C MET A 372 22.55 -10.64 4.11
N LYS A 373 21.76 -9.59 3.85
CA LYS A 373 20.50 -9.68 3.09
C LYS A 373 20.64 -9.35 1.60
N PHE A 374 21.55 -8.45 1.21
CA PHE A 374 21.92 -8.30 -0.22
C PHE A 374 22.45 -9.61 -0.80
N ASN A 375 23.17 -10.41 0.02
CA ASN A 375 23.60 -11.75 -0.35
C ASN A 375 22.45 -12.75 -0.61
N LYS A 376 21.20 -12.45 -0.22
CA LYS A 376 20.03 -13.27 -0.62
C LYS A 376 19.57 -12.99 -2.04
N HIS A 377 19.85 -11.81 -2.57
CA HIS A 377 19.52 -11.41 -3.95
C HIS A 377 20.80 -11.08 -4.70
N LYS A 378 21.52 -12.14 -5.08
CA LYS A 378 22.81 -12.08 -5.77
C LYS A 378 22.81 -11.09 -6.95
N ASP A 379 21.76 -11.10 -7.76
CA ASP A 379 21.64 -10.21 -8.94
C ASP A 379 21.64 -8.73 -8.56
N VAL A 380 21.00 -8.36 -7.44
CA VAL A 380 20.96 -6.96 -6.96
C VAL A 380 22.32 -6.53 -6.48
N ALA A 381 23.03 -7.40 -5.75
CA ALA A 381 24.39 -7.12 -5.29
C ALA A 381 25.38 -6.98 -6.47
N GLU A 382 25.26 -7.86 -7.48
CA GLU A 382 26.07 -7.79 -8.69
C GLU A 382 25.82 -6.50 -9.48
N LEU A 383 24.56 -6.14 -9.71
CA LEU A 383 24.22 -4.89 -10.40
C LEU A 383 24.66 -3.66 -9.60
N PHE A 384 24.50 -3.67 -8.27
CA PHE A 384 24.98 -2.59 -7.41
C PHE A 384 26.50 -2.39 -7.55
N GLU A 385 27.29 -3.46 -7.48
CA GLU A 385 28.75 -3.37 -7.64
C GLU A 385 29.14 -2.98 -9.07
N GLU A 386 28.41 -3.44 -10.09
CA GLU A 386 28.61 -2.99 -11.46
C GLU A 386 28.37 -1.49 -11.61
N LEU A 387 27.23 -0.98 -11.10
CA LEU A 387 26.89 0.44 -11.13
C LEU A 387 27.93 1.27 -10.37
N LYS A 388 28.28 0.84 -9.16
CA LYS A 388 29.31 1.47 -8.32
C LYS A 388 30.66 1.54 -9.03
N ASN A 389 31.04 0.54 -9.82
CA ASN A 389 32.28 0.55 -10.57
C ASN A 389 32.20 1.46 -11.82
N ARG A 390 31.06 1.46 -12.53
CA ARG A 390 30.85 2.35 -13.68
C ARG A 390 30.81 3.82 -13.27
N VAL A 391 30.23 4.18 -12.13
CA VAL A 391 30.18 5.59 -11.71
C VAL A 391 31.54 6.14 -11.27
N LYS A 392 32.48 5.29 -10.85
CA LYS A 392 33.85 5.70 -10.50
C LYS A 392 34.60 6.30 -11.70
N SER A 393 34.36 5.83 -12.93
CA SER A 393 34.99 6.41 -14.13
C SER A 393 34.57 7.86 -14.38
N PHE A 394 33.50 8.31 -13.72
CA PHE A 394 33.01 9.68 -13.72
C PHE A 394 33.37 10.46 -12.45
N ASN A 395 34.34 9.97 -11.66
CA ASN A 395 34.74 10.55 -10.37
C ASN A 395 33.63 10.61 -9.31
N MET A 396 32.61 9.76 -9.43
CA MET A 396 31.57 9.64 -8.41
C MET A 396 31.95 8.51 -7.43
N TYR A 397 32.17 8.87 -6.17
CA TYR A 397 32.58 7.94 -5.12
C TYR A 397 31.57 7.92 -3.97
N ILE A 398 31.35 6.74 -3.39
CA ILE A 398 30.57 6.60 -2.16
C ILE A 398 31.39 7.18 -1.01
N ASN A 399 30.77 8.04 -0.21
CA ASN A 399 31.43 8.62 0.95
C ASN A 399 31.56 7.57 2.05
N THR A 400 32.79 7.18 2.39
CA THR A 400 33.07 6.14 3.39
C THR A 400 33.11 6.66 4.82
N GLN A 401 33.03 7.98 5.03
CA GLN A 401 32.99 8.54 6.38
C GLN A 401 31.55 8.48 6.91
N PRO A 402 31.30 7.80 8.04
CA PRO A 402 29.99 7.86 8.66
C PRO A 402 29.71 9.33 9.02
N PRO A 403 28.59 9.89 8.54
CA PRO A 403 28.23 11.26 8.85
C PRO A 403 28.07 11.41 10.36
N VAL A 404 28.34 12.61 10.88
CA VAL A 404 28.08 12.91 12.29
C VAL A 404 26.60 12.66 12.54
N MET A 405 26.31 11.60 13.29
CA MET A 405 24.95 11.12 13.56
C MET A 405 24.28 12.05 14.56
N ASP A 406 23.77 13.19 14.09
CA ASP A 406 22.82 14.00 14.84
C ASP A 406 21.43 13.31 14.85
N GLN A 407 20.61 13.59 15.86
CA GLN A 407 19.26 13.01 16.00
C GLN A 407 18.36 13.34 14.80
N GLU A 408 18.60 14.46 14.12
CA GLU A 408 17.86 14.86 12.92
C GLU A 408 18.43 14.30 11.60
N TYR A 409 19.64 13.74 11.61
CA TYR A 409 20.36 13.34 10.39
C TYR A 409 19.55 12.37 9.53
N ILE A 410 18.93 11.36 10.16
CA ILE A 410 18.14 10.33 9.48
C ILE A 410 16.96 10.96 8.72
N TYR A 411 16.28 11.93 9.34
CA TYR A 411 15.14 12.60 8.74
C TYR A 411 15.56 13.58 7.63
N LYS A 412 16.70 14.27 7.80
CA LYS A 412 17.29 15.13 6.76
C LYS A 412 17.71 14.32 5.53
N GLN A 413 18.42 13.21 5.74
CA GLN A 413 18.84 12.29 4.69
C GLN A 413 17.63 11.73 3.91
N ARG A 414 16.56 11.35 4.62
CA ARG A 414 15.31 10.91 3.99
C ARG A 414 14.65 12.00 3.14
N PHE A 415 14.59 13.23 3.64
CA PHE A 415 14.04 14.35 2.86
C PHE A 415 14.87 14.66 1.61
N ILE A 416 16.20 14.67 1.74
CA ILE A 416 17.13 14.83 0.60
C ILE A 416 16.87 13.75 -0.45
N LEU A 417 16.72 12.50 -0.01
CA LEU A 417 16.42 11.39 -0.91
C LEU A 417 15.08 11.60 -1.64
N GLN A 418 14.04 12.10 -0.94
CA GLN A 418 12.75 12.45 -1.57
C GLN A 418 12.89 13.55 -2.65
N VAL A 419 13.71 14.57 -2.39
CA VAL A 419 14.01 15.63 -3.37
C VAL A 419 14.75 15.05 -4.59
N VAL A 420 15.75 14.19 -4.36
CA VAL A 420 16.50 13.51 -5.42
C VAL A 420 15.58 12.63 -6.26
N MET A 421 14.70 11.86 -5.63
CA MET A 421 13.68 11.06 -6.33
C MET A 421 12.73 11.95 -7.14
N ALA A 422 12.21 13.03 -6.55
CA ALA A 422 11.34 13.95 -7.28
C ALA A 422 12.03 14.54 -8.52
N GLY A 423 13.29 14.97 -8.40
CA GLY A 423 14.07 15.51 -9.52
C GLY A 423 14.43 14.46 -10.60
N ALA A 424 14.64 13.21 -10.20
CA ALA A 424 14.96 12.12 -11.11
C ALA A 424 13.75 11.64 -11.93
N PHE A 425 12.58 11.54 -11.28
CA PHE A 425 11.35 11.03 -11.89
C PHE A 425 10.46 12.12 -12.51
N TYR A 426 10.73 13.42 -12.25
CA TYR A 426 10.04 14.53 -12.93
C TYR A 426 10.16 14.40 -14.46
N PRO A 427 9.07 14.64 -15.23
CA PRO A 427 7.77 15.21 -14.84
C PRO A 427 6.70 14.20 -14.43
N ASN A 428 7.06 12.95 -14.08
CA ASN A 428 6.08 11.94 -13.68
C ASN A 428 5.60 12.18 -12.25
N TYR A 429 4.60 13.06 -12.09
CA TYR A 429 3.96 13.33 -10.80
C TYR A 429 2.44 13.15 -10.90
N PHE A 430 1.84 12.81 -9.76
CA PHE A 430 0.40 12.77 -9.59
C PHE A 430 0.04 13.70 -8.44
N THR A 431 -1.03 14.45 -8.61
CA THR A 431 -1.63 15.22 -7.53
C THR A 431 -2.80 14.41 -6.96
N PHE A 432 -2.88 14.34 -5.64
CA PHE A 432 -4.10 13.86 -5.02
C PHE A 432 -5.18 14.91 -5.26
N GLY A 433 -6.35 14.49 -5.74
CA GLY A 433 -7.52 15.36 -5.78
C GLY A 433 -7.85 15.87 -4.38
N GLN A 434 -8.46 17.05 -4.28
CA GLN A 434 -8.96 17.53 -2.99
C GLN A 434 -10.01 16.54 -2.48
N CYS A 435 -9.76 15.96 -1.30
CA CYS A 435 -10.75 15.16 -0.62
C CYS A 435 -11.79 16.10 -0.04
N ASP A 436 -13.05 15.90 -0.41
CA ASP A 436 -14.15 16.58 0.25
C ASP A 436 -14.35 15.96 1.64
N GLU A 437 -13.76 16.61 2.66
CA GLU A 437 -13.84 16.17 4.05
C GLU A 437 -15.30 16.06 4.52
N GLU A 438 -16.19 16.93 4.05
CA GLU A 438 -17.60 16.91 4.43
C GLU A 438 -18.29 15.63 3.93
N ILE A 439 -18.07 15.26 2.67
CA ILE A 439 -18.62 14.02 2.10
C ILE A 439 -18.04 12.81 2.84
N ALA A 440 -16.73 12.79 3.11
CA ALA A 440 -16.09 11.67 3.80
C ALA A 440 -16.65 11.45 5.22
N VAL A 441 -16.83 12.52 6.00
CA VAL A 441 -17.40 12.48 7.36
C VAL A 441 -18.86 12.03 7.33
N LYS A 442 -19.65 12.53 6.36
CA LYS A 442 -21.04 12.10 6.16
C LYS A 442 -21.14 10.63 5.77
N GLU A 443 -20.27 10.14 4.88
CA GLU A 443 -20.28 8.74 4.46
C GLU A 443 -19.90 7.77 5.59
N LEU A 444 -18.99 8.19 6.48
CA LEU A 444 -18.54 7.41 7.64
C LEU A 444 -19.41 7.61 8.89
N ALA A 445 -20.56 8.29 8.77
CA ALA A 445 -21.47 8.58 9.87
C ALA A 445 -20.78 9.26 11.08
N GLY A 446 -19.79 10.12 10.83
CA GLY A 446 -19.02 10.81 11.86
C GLY A 446 -17.89 9.98 12.50
N GLY A 447 -17.57 8.81 11.94
CA GLY A 447 -16.45 7.98 12.39
C GLY A 447 -15.09 8.42 11.82
N ASP A 448 -14.02 8.19 12.58
CA ASP A 448 -12.65 8.52 12.18
C ASP A 448 -12.17 7.69 10.98
N SER A 449 -12.00 8.36 9.84
CA SER A 449 -11.45 7.79 8.59
C SER A 449 -10.08 7.12 8.72
N LYS A 450 -9.33 7.40 9.80
CA LYS A 450 -8.01 6.82 10.05
C LYS A 450 -8.08 5.44 10.73
N THR A 451 -9.24 5.08 11.28
CA THR A 451 -9.42 3.86 12.07
C THR A 451 -10.58 2.99 11.61
N ILE A 452 -11.50 3.54 10.80
CA ILE A 452 -12.74 2.88 10.37
C ILE A 452 -12.71 2.55 8.87
N VAL A 453 -13.29 1.40 8.52
CA VAL A 453 -13.66 1.06 7.13
C VAL A 453 -15.15 0.78 7.02
N MET A 454 -15.77 1.27 5.95
CA MET A 454 -17.19 1.05 5.65
C MET A 454 -17.35 -0.13 4.68
N LEU A 455 -18.19 -1.08 5.05
CA LEU A 455 -18.69 -2.16 4.21
C LEU A 455 -20.08 -1.79 3.70
N LYS A 456 -20.31 -2.05 2.41
CA LYS A 456 -21.61 -1.87 1.74
C LYS A 456 -22.20 -3.25 1.42
N ASN A 457 -23.52 -3.30 1.25
CA ASN A 457 -24.27 -4.51 0.89
C ASN A 457 -24.23 -5.62 1.95
N ILE A 458 -24.28 -5.22 3.23
CA ILE A 458 -24.43 -6.17 4.34
C ILE A 458 -25.84 -6.79 4.29
N PRO A 459 -25.97 -8.12 4.46
CA PRO A 459 -27.26 -8.81 4.46
C PRO A 459 -28.15 -8.33 5.61
N PRO A 460 -29.48 -8.51 5.50
CA PRO A 460 -30.40 -8.34 6.63
C PRO A 460 -29.95 -9.14 7.85
N TYR A 461 -30.14 -8.60 9.04
CA TYR A 461 -29.62 -9.18 10.30
C TYR A 461 -28.09 -9.36 10.30
N GLY A 462 -27.37 -8.45 9.62
CA GLY A 462 -25.90 -8.49 9.48
C GLY A 462 -25.14 -8.70 10.79
N PHE A 463 -25.66 -8.15 11.89
CA PHE A 463 -25.09 -8.31 13.24
C PHE A 463 -24.96 -9.76 13.71
N LEU A 464 -25.74 -10.72 13.16
CA LEU A 464 -25.60 -12.14 13.49
C LEU A 464 -24.28 -12.74 12.96
N TYR A 465 -23.74 -12.16 11.89
CA TYR A 465 -22.55 -12.67 11.20
C TYR A 465 -21.26 -11.97 11.65
N TYR A 466 -21.31 -11.22 12.75
CA TYR A 466 -20.20 -10.42 13.25
C TYR A 466 -18.92 -11.21 13.50
N LYS A 467 -19.00 -12.48 13.94
CA LYS A 467 -17.84 -13.36 14.13
C LYS A 467 -17.19 -13.75 12.79
N GLN A 468 -17.99 -13.95 11.74
CA GLN A 468 -17.48 -14.21 10.40
C GLN A 468 -16.75 -12.98 9.86
N LEU A 469 -17.36 -11.79 9.98
CA LEU A 469 -16.72 -10.53 9.61
C LEU A 469 -15.43 -10.26 10.40
N GLN A 470 -15.43 -10.48 11.72
CA GLN A 470 -14.24 -10.38 12.55
C GLN A 470 -13.12 -11.32 12.06
N SER A 471 -13.47 -12.56 11.70
CA SER A 471 -12.51 -13.55 11.19
C SER A 471 -11.90 -13.11 9.86
N VAL A 472 -12.69 -12.50 8.98
CA VAL A 472 -12.21 -11.99 7.69
C VAL A 472 -11.22 -10.83 7.89
N PHE A 473 -11.55 -9.88 8.77
CA PHE A 473 -10.68 -8.73 9.05
C PHE A 473 -9.51 -9.02 10.00
N ARG A 474 -9.42 -10.22 10.57
CA ARG A 474 -8.30 -10.64 11.42
C ARG A 474 -6.95 -10.54 10.72
N GLN A 475 -6.94 -10.72 9.39
CA GLN A 475 -5.73 -10.58 8.58
C GLN A 475 -5.34 -9.10 8.35
N CYS A 476 -6.23 -8.14 8.60
CA CYS A 476 -5.92 -6.72 8.52
C CYS A 476 -5.32 -6.19 9.84
N GLY A 477 -6.01 -6.47 10.94
CA GLY A 477 -5.66 -6.01 12.28
C GLY A 477 -6.68 -6.47 13.32
N GLN A 478 -6.51 -6.00 14.56
CA GLN A 478 -7.46 -6.29 15.64
C GLN A 478 -8.71 -5.41 15.48
N VAL A 479 -9.88 -6.04 15.34
CA VAL A 479 -11.17 -5.35 15.27
C VAL A 479 -11.60 -4.97 16.69
N LYS A 480 -11.87 -3.68 16.91
CA LYS A 480 -12.37 -3.12 18.17
C LYS A 480 -13.89 -3.26 18.25
N SER A 481 -14.58 -2.73 17.25
CA SER A 481 -16.04 -2.72 17.19
C SER A 481 -16.55 -2.84 15.75
N ILE A 482 -17.79 -3.29 15.59
CA ILE A 482 -18.52 -3.19 14.32
C ILE A 482 -19.90 -2.57 14.58
N VAL A 483 -20.15 -1.43 13.94
CA VAL A 483 -21.44 -0.75 13.96
C VAL A 483 -22.21 -1.09 12.69
N TYR A 484 -23.37 -1.73 12.83
CA TYR A 484 -24.27 -2.03 11.72
C TYR A 484 -25.27 -0.90 11.56
N ASP A 485 -25.50 -0.45 10.33
CA ASP A 485 -26.51 0.54 9.97
C ASP A 485 -27.20 0.14 8.67
N GLY A 486 -28.29 -0.61 8.81
CA GLY A 486 -29.02 -1.19 7.69
C GLY A 486 -28.13 -2.07 6.81
N THR A 487 -27.89 -1.66 5.56
CA THR A 487 -27.06 -2.38 4.58
C THR A 487 -25.58 -2.02 4.65
N LYS A 488 -25.18 -1.22 5.65
CA LYS A 488 -23.80 -0.81 5.89
C LYS A 488 -23.28 -1.39 7.20
N ALA A 489 -21.98 -1.62 7.27
CA ALA A 489 -21.28 -1.89 8.53
C ALA A 489 -19.99 -1.08 8.60
N PHE A 490 -19.72 -0.48 9.74
CA PHE A 490 -18.51 0.29 10.02
C PHE A 490 -17.62 -0.54 10.94
N VAL A 491 -16.48 -0.98 10.43
CA VAL A 491 -15.51 -1.80 11.17
C VAL A 491 -14.45 -0.86 11.73
N GLU A 492 -14.38 -0.73 13.05
CA GLU A 492 -13.36 0.05 13.75
C GLU A 492 -12.21 -0.86 14.19
N PHE A 493 -10.98 -0.48 13.85
CA PHE A 493 -9.79 -1.21 14.29
C PHE A 493 -9.24 -0.63 15.59
N SER A 494 -8.69 -1.51 16.45
CA SER A 494 -7.98 -1.09 17.65
C SER A 494 -6.73 -0.30 17.27
N ARG A 495 -6.60 0.90 17.84
CA ARG A 495 -5.42 1.75 17.68
C ARG A 495 -4.40 1.40 18.76
N ASN A 496 -3.17 1.10 18.37
CA ASN A 496 -2.06 1.01 19.32
C ASN A 496 -1.59 2.43 19.68
N PRO A 497 -1.61 2.85 20.96
CA PRO A 497 -1.16 4.20 21.34
C PRO A 497 0.34 4.44 21.14
N ALA A 498 1.14 3.38 20.93
CA ALA A 498 2.55 3.49 20.55
C ALA A 498 2.76 3.65 19.02
N GLU A 499 1.73 3.40 18.20
CA GLU A 499 1.85 3.52 16.76
C GLU A 499 1.92 4.99 16.32
N ARG A 500 3.02 5.34 15.65
CA ARG A 500 3.29 6.67 15.08
C ARG A 500 2.60 6.90 13.73
N PHE A 501 1.71 5.99 13.30
CA PHE A 501 1.05 6.09 12.01
C PHE A 501 -0.16 7.03 12.10
N LYS A 502 -0.28 7.95 11.14
CA LYS A 502 -1.44 8.86 11.05
C LYS A 502 -2.74 8.13 10.66
N ILE A 503 -2.63 7.05 9.88
CA ILE A 503 -3.72 6.16 9.47
C ILE A 503 -3.32 4.74 9.87
N LEU A 504 -4.23 3.97 10.46
CA LEU A 504 -3.90 2.63 10.93
C LEU A 504 -3.51 1.71 9.76
N PRO A 505 -2.43 0.92 9.87
CA PRO A 505 -2.08 -0.09 8.87
C PRO A 505 -3.25 -1.02 8.54
N ALA A 506 -4.09 -1.37 9.53
CA ALA A 506 -5.27 -2.20 9.33
C ALA A 506 -6.28 -1.63 8.31
N VAL A 507 -6.43 -0.30 8.26
CA VAL A 507 -7.29 0.39 7.29
C VAL A 507 -6.71 0.25 5.88
N TYR A 508 -5.40 0.47 5.71
CA TYR A 508 -4.73 0.24 4.43
C TYR A 508 -4.83 -1.22 3.96
N MET A 509 -4.69 -2.17 4.88
CA MET A 509 -4.84 -3.60 4.58
C MET A 509 -6.24 -3.93 4.10
N ALA A 510 -7.28 -3.44 4.78
CA ALA A 510 -8.67 -3.65 4.38
C ALA A 510 -8.98 -3.05 3.00
N LEU A 511 -8.50 -1.84 2.72
CA LEU A 511 -8.62 -1.24 1.39
C LEU A 511 -7.83 -2.03 0.33
N LYS A 512 -6.67 -2.59 0.70
CA LYS A 512 -5.88 -3.42 -0.21
C LYS A 512 -6.58 -4.74 -0.53
N MET A 513 -7.25 -5.37 0.44
CA MET A 513 -8.08 -6.55 0.17
C MET A 513 -9.15 -6.27 -0.89
N PHE A 514 -9.82 -5.11 -0.80
CA PHE A 514 -10.79 -4.68 -1.81
C PHE A 514 -10.15 -4.48 -3.18
N GLN A 515 -9.01 -3.77 -3.26
CA GLN A 515 -8.27 -3.58 -4.52
C GLN A 515 -7.81 -4.89 -5.16
N LEU A 516 -7.42 -5.86 -4.34
CA LEU A 516 -7.02 -7.20 -4.77
C LEU A 516 -8.21 -8.10 -5.11
N ARG A 517 -9.45 -7.61 -4.98
CA ARG A 517 -10.70 -8.35 -5.19
C ARG A 517 -10.76 -9.65 -4.37
N ILE A 518 -10.19 -9.64 -3.17
CA ILE A 518 -10.30 -10.79 -2.25
C ILE A 518 -11.79 -10.91 -1.87
N PRO A 519 -12.43 -12.06 -2.12
CA PRO A 519 -13.87 -12.20 -1.90
C PRO A 519 -14.21 -12.15 -0.41
N LEU A 520 -15.23 -11.37 -0.06
CA LEU A 520 -15.82 -11.30 1.28
C LEU A 520 -17.02 -12.25 1.34
N GLU A 521 -16.76 -13.53 1.58
CA GLU A 521 -17.82 -14.55 1.65
C GLU A 521 -18.38 -14.67 3.07
N LEU A 522 -19.70 -14.50 3.20
CA LEU A 522 -20.44 -14.74 4.44
C LEU A 522 -21.40 -15.88 4.20
N ASN A 523 -21.39 -16.86 5.10
CA ASN A 523 -22.41 -17.90 5.14
C ASN A 523 -23.65 -17.32 5.82
N VAL A 524 -24.63 -16.92 5.01
CA VAL A 524 -25.85 -16.25 5.42
C VAL A 524 -27.05 -17.18 5.38
N HIS A 525 -27.96 -17.02 6.33
CA HIS A 525 -29.26 -17.68 6.31
C HIS A 525 -30.29 -16.81 5.59
N PRO A 526 -31.25 -17.41 4.85
CA PRO A 526 -32.38 -16.69 4.29
C PRO A 526 -33.14 -15.95 5.40
N PRO A 527 -33.55 -14.68 5.19
CA PRO A 527 -34.28 -13.91 6.20
C PRO A 527 -35.52 -14.64 6.72
N GLU A 528 -36.22 -15.37 5.85
CA GLU A 528 -37.44 -16.12 6.17
C GLU A 528 -37.16 -17.25 7.17
N MET A 529 -35.97 -17.87 7.08
CA MET A 529 -35.54 -18.93 7.99
C MET A 529 -35.20 -18.36 9.37
N ILE A 530 -34.58 -17.18 9.44
CA ILE A 530 -34.26 -16.50 10.70
C ILE A 530 -35.54 -16.09 11.42
N GLU A 531 -36.49 -15.51 10.68
CA GLU A 531 -37.81 -15.11 11.20
C GLU A 531 -38.61 -16.32 11.70
N GLY A 532 -38.54 -17.47 11.00
CA GLY A 532 -39.23 -18.71 11.39
C GLY A 532 -38.65 -19.44 12.61
N ILE A 533 -37.37 -19.25 12.94
CA ILE A 533 -36.74 -19.86 14.14
C ILE A 533 -37.09 -19.09 15.42
N MET A 534 -37.48 -17.81 15.31
CA MET A 534 -37.66 -16.88 16.43
C MET A 534 -39.13 -16.58 16.78
N GLU A 535 -40.06 -17.47 16.43
CA GLU A 535 -41.51 -17.29 16.65
C GLU A 535 -41.85 -16.89 18.11
N GLY A 536 -42.28 -15.64 18.30
CA GLY A 536 -42.73 -15.10 19.59
C GLY A 536 -42.28 -13.67 19.92
N VAL A 537 -41.31 -13.11 19.19
CA VAL A 537 -40.80 -11.73 19.43
C VAL A 537 -41.12 -10.84 18.22
N THR A 538 -41.71 -9.66 18.45
CA THR A 538 -42.12 -8.70 17.42
C THR A 538 -40.88 -8.06 16.75
N LEU A 539 -40.40 -8.64 15.64
CA LEU A 539 -39.04 -8.42 15.13
C LEU A 539 -38.91 -7.77 13.75
N THR A 540 -39.99 -7.27 13.16
CA THR A 540 -39.91 -6.51 11.90
C THR A 540 -39.00 -5.28 11.99
N GLY A 541 -38.77 -4.75 13.20
CA GLY A 541 -37.83 -3.65 13.47
C GLY A 541 -36.35 -4.02 13.44
N LEU A 542 -35.95 -5.27 13.76
CA LEU A 542 -34.53 -5.65 13.89
C LEU A 542 -33.80 -5.89 12.57
N ARG A 543 -34.54 -6.02 11.46
CA ARG A 543 -33.98 -6.35 10.13
C ARG A 543 -32.89 -5.38 9.67
N HIS A 544 -33.02 -4.12 10.07
CA HIS A 544 -32.09 -3.02 9.77
C HIS A 544 -31.76 -2.17 11.02
N THR A 545 -31.98 -2.70 12.23
CA THR A 545 -31.70 -1.95 13.45
C THR A 545 -30.21 -1.65 13.55
N ARG A 546 -29.88 -0.44 14.00
CA ARG A 546 -28.50 -0.08 14.30
C ARG A 546 -28.02 -0.85 15.51
N VAL A 547 -26.96 -1.63 15.34
CA VAL A 547 -26.40 -2.48 16.40
C VAL A 547 -24.91 -2.22 16.47
N ASN A 548 -24.41 -1.98 17.69
CA ASN A 548 -22.98 -1.95 17.96
C ASN A 548 -22.55 -3.30 18.54
N VAL A 549 -21.52 -3.88 17.94
CA VAL A 549 -20.87 -5.09 18.43
C VAL A 549 -19.48 -4.72 18.92
N ASP A 550 -19.30 -4.70 20.24
CA ASP A 550 -18.02 -4.39 20.88
C ASP A 550 -17.30 -5.70 21.25
N PHE A 551 -16.19 -5.97 20.58
CA PHE A 551 -15.42 -7.20 20.77
C PHE A 551 -14.55 -7.18 22.03
N GLN A 552 -14.18 -5.99 22.52
CA GLN A 552 -13.39 -5.83 23.73
C GLN A 552 -14.27 -6.06 24.96
N LYS A 553 -15.48 -5.52 24.94
CA LYS A 553 -16.47 -5.68 26.03
C LYS A 553 -17.26 -6.98 25.92
N GLN A 554 -17.22 -7.65 24.76
CA GLN A 554 -18.06 -8.81 24.42
C GLN A 554 -19.56 -8.52 24.51
N ILE A 555 -19.95 -7.32 24.08
CA ILE A 555 -21.31 -6.81 24.19
C ILE A 555 -21.91 -6.59 22.79
N VAL A 556 -23.20 -6.92 22.65
CA VAL A 556 -24.01 -6.60 21.46
C VAL A 556 -25.18 -5.76 21.92
N GLU A 557 -25.18 -4.48 21.58
CA GLU A 557 -26.18 -3.52 22.04
C GLU A 557 -26.87 -2.85 20.85
N PRO A 558 -28.22 -2.74 20.86
CA PRO A 558 -28.89 -1.85 19.92
C PRO A 558 -28.40 -0.42 20.20
N MET A 559 -27.95 0.27 19.15
CA MET A 559 -27.75 1.71 19.23
C MET A 559 -29.14 2.34 19.37
N GLN A 560 -29.59 2.53 20.61
CA GLN A 560 -30.37 3.72 20.90
C GLN A 560 -29.52 4.92 20.46
N THR A 561 -30.12 6.04 20.15
CA THR A 561 -29.43 7.32 19.96
C THR A 561 -28.75 7.76 21.27
N SER A 562 -27.85 6.93 21.80
CA SER A 562 -26.99 7.22 22.91
C SER A 562 -25.88 8.09 22.35
N PHE A 563 -26.03 9.39 22.56
CA PHE A 563 -24.97 10.39 22.61
C PHE A 563 -23.96 10.06 23.74
N GLY A 564 -23.53 8.80 23.86
CA GLY A 564 -22.82 8.24 25.01
C GLY A 564 -21.32 8.54 25.06
N ALA A 565 -20.79 9.26 24.08
CA ALA A 565 -19.46 9.87 24.17
C ALA A 565 -19.53 11.37 24.48
N LEU A 566 -20.73 11.96 24.53
CA LEU A 566 -20.92 13.40 24.77
C LEU A 566 -21.20 13.76 26.24
N GLU A 567 -21.44 12.78 27.12
CA GLU A 567 -21.76 13.06 28.53
C GLU A 567 -20.59 13.66 29.31
N GLN A 568 -19.34 13.42 28.89
CA GLN A 568 -18.16 14.05 29.50
C GLN A 568 -17.84 15.43 28.91
N SER A 569 -18.41 15.79 27.75
CA SER A 569 -18.02 16.99 27.00
C SER A 569 -18.85 18.23 27.36
N GLN A 570 -20.11 18.05 27.80
CA GLN A 570 -21.03 19.18 27.99
C GLN A 570 -20.70 20.11 29.17
N THR A 571 -19.86 19.69 30.13
CA THR A 571 -19.45 20.55 31.26
C THR A 571 -18.15 21.33 31.02
N ILE A 572 -17.41 21.02 29.96
CA ILE A 572 -16.03 21.51 29.75
C ILE A 572 -16.00 22.79 28.88
N THR A 573 -17.08 23.10 28.17
CA THR A 573 -17.11 24.05 27.05
C THR A 573 -17.21 25.55 27.40
N SER A 574 -17.17 25.94 28.69
CA SER A 574 -17.41 27.35 29.08
C SER A 574 -16.33 28.03 29.93
N LEU A 575 -15.26 27.34 30.34
CA LEU A 575 -14.26 27.91 31.26
C LEU A 575 -12.81 27.59 30.85
N PRO A 576 -11.85 28.52 31.05
CA PRO A 576 -10.44 28.21 30.93
C PRO A 576 -10.07 27.12 31.93
N LEU A 577 -9.44 26.04 31.47
CA LEU A 577 -9.02 24.92 32.30
C LEU A 577 -7.57 25.09 32.70
N SER A 578 -7.26 24.94 33.98
CA SER A 578 -5.88 24.78 34.43
C SER A 578 -5.48 23.31 34.29
N ILE A 579 -4.37 23.05 33.61
CA ILE A 579 -3.88 21.70 33.32
C ILE A 579 -2.39 21.55 33.63
N CYS A 580 -1.95 20.31 33.82
CA CYS A 580 -0.54 19.94 33.82
C CYS A 580 -0.30 18.92 32.71
N VAL A 581 0.75 19.13 31.92
CA VAL A 581 1.15 18.23 30.84
C VAL A 581 2.00 17.11 31.41
N THR A 582 1.63 15.87 31.11
CA THR A 582 2.33 14.68 31.61
C THR A 582 3.09 13.96 30.51
N GLU A 583 2.57 14.00 29.28
CA GLU A 583 3.21 13.35 28.16
C GLU A 583 2.99 14.12 26.85
N VAL A 584 4.09 14.41 26.16
CA VAL A 584 4.07 15.07 24.85
C VAL A 584 4.14 14.02 23.75
N ILE A 585 3.12 13.98 22.87
CA ILE A 585 3.08 13.09 21.70
C ILE A 585 3.90 13.71 20.57
N GLU A 586 3.58 14.96 20.21
CA GLU A 586 4.31 15.79 19.27
C GLU A 586 4.12 17.28 19.63
N VAL A 587 4.80 18.19 18.93
CA VAL A 587 4.63 19.63 19.21
C VAL A 587 3.18 20.02 19.02
N GLY A 588 2.57 20.50 20.10
CA GLY A 588 1.15 20.87 20.13
C GLY A 588 0.17 19.71 20.29
N HIS A 589 0.59 18.46 20.49
CA HIS A 589 -0.31 17.33 20.81
C HIS A 589 0.22 16.58 22.03
N PHE A 590 -0.56 16.54 23.10
CA PHE A 590 -0.10 16.06 24.40
C PHE A 590 -1.24 15.56 25.28
N TRP A 591 -0.89 14.74 26.26
CA TRP A 591 -1.76 14.33 27.35
C TRP A 591 -1.50 15.18 28.59
N GLY A 592 -2.57 15.42 29.35
CA GLY A 592 -2.48 16.09 30.64
C GLY A 592 -3.71 15.84 31.50
N TYR A 593 -3.65 16.31 32.74
CA TYR A 593 -4.76 16.25 33.67
C TYR A 593 -5.08 17.65 34.21
N ARG A 594 -6.32 17.83 34.65
CA ARG A 594 -6.77 19.12 35.20
C ARG A 594 -6.20 19.35 36.60
N THR A 595 -5.75 20.57 36.86
CA THR A 595 -5.16 20.98 38.14
C THR A 595 -6.09 21.86 38.97
N ASP A 596 -7.37 22.01 38.57
CA ASP A 596 -8.36 22.68 39.41
C ASP A 596 -8.57 21.95 40.73
N GLU A 597 -8.95 22.71 41.77
CA GLU A 597 -9.07 22.18 43.14
C GLU A 597 -9.98 20.95 43.22
N LYS A 598 -11.09 20.95 42.47
CA LYS A 598 -12.04 19.84 42.45
C LYS A 598 -11.40 18.58 41.88
N ASN A 599 -10.72 18.69 40.74
CA ASN A 599 -10.05 17.55 40.10
C ASN A 599 -8.87 17.03 40.95
N MET A 600 -8.10 17.92 41.55
CA MET A 600 -6.98 17.56 42.44
C MET A 600 -7.46 16.81 43.68
N ILE A 601 -8.59 17.21 44.26
CA ILE A 601 -9.21 16.50 45.40
C ILE A 601 -9.71 15.12 44.94
N ALA A 602 -10.34 15.04 43.77
CA ALA A 602 -10.85 13.78 43.21
C ALA A 602 -9.70 12.78 42.95
N LEU A 603 -8.62 13.20 42.28
CA LEU A 603 -7.44 12.38 42.00
C LEU A 603 -6.75 11.90 43.30
N LYS A 604 -6.61 12.78 44.30
CA LYS A 604 -6.04 12.41 45.60
C LYS A 604 -6.91 11.39 46.33
N ARG A 605 -8.23 11.57 46.32
CA ARG A 605 -9.18 10.64 46.94
C ARG A 605 -9.13 9.28 46.25
N LEU A 606 -9.15 9.25 44.92
CA LEU A 606 -9.11 8.04 44.12
C LEU A 606 -7.79 7.27 44.33
N THR A 607 -6.66 7.98 44.34
CA THR A 607 -5.35 7.37 44.61
C THR A 607 -5.27 6.83 46.04
N ALA A 608 -5.76 7.56 47.04
CA ALA A 608 -5.79 7.09 48.42
C ALA A 608 -6.66 5.84 48.56
N GLU A 609 -7.85 5.84 47.98
CA GLU A 609 -8.78 4.71 48.00
C GLU A 609 -8.15 3.45 47.39
N ILE A 610 -7.56 3.55 46.19
CA ILE A 610 -6.87 2.43 45.53
C ILE A 610 -5.79 1.83 46.42
N ASN A 611 -4.97 2.68 47.05
CA ASN A 611 -3.81 2.23 47.83
C ASN A 611 -4.18 1.78 49.26
N HIS A 612 -5.44 1.95 49.68
CA HIS A 612 -5.98 1.39 50.92
C HIS A 612 -6.62 0.01 50.73
N LEU A 613 -6.85 -0.43 49.49
CA LEU A 613 -7.43 -1.73 49.19
C LEU A 613 -6.40 -2.87 49.33
N ASP A 614 -6.90 -4.07 49.67
CA ASP A 614 -6.12 -5.30 49.58
C ASP A 614 -6.11 -5.79 48.13
N LEU A 615 -4.98 -5.59 47.44
CA LEU A 615 -4.88 -5.71 45.98
C LEU A 615 -4.59 -7.14 45.52
N MET A 616 -5.56 -7.75 44.83
CA MET A 616 -5.44 -9.09 44.25
C MET A 616 -4.68 -9.10 42.93
N PRO A 617 -3.93 -10.17 42.62
CA PRO A 617 -3.34 -10.37 41.30
C PRO A 617 -4.42 -10.48 40.23
N LEU A 618 -4.07 -10.20 38.97
CA LEU A 618 -5.01 -10.29 37.86
C LEU A 618 -5.62 -11.71 37.73
N PRO A 619 -6.95 -11.85 37.59
CA PRO A 619 -7.62 -13.15 37.48
C PRO A 619 -7.40 -13.83 36.12
N VAL A 620 -7.05 -13.04 35.10
CA VAL A 620 -6.78 -13.49 33.74
C VAL A 620 -5.38 -13.06 33.31
N ARG A 621 -4.83 -13.78 32.31
CA ARG A 621 -3.56 -13.37 31.69
C ARG A 621 -3.70 -11.95 31.13
N PRO A 622 -2.72 -11.06 31.33
CA PRO A 622 -2.77 -9.69 30.82
C PRO A 622 -2.90 -9.67 29.29
N TYR A 623 -3.76 -8.81 28.76
CA TYR A 623 -3.94 -8.58 27.33
C TYR A 623 -4.16 -7.08 27.05
N PRO A 624 -3.89 -6.59 25.81
CA PRO A 624 -4.13 -5.20 25.43
C PRO A 624 -5.55 -4.72 25.76
N ASP A 625 -5.69 -3.44 26.12
CA ASP A 625 -6.93 -2.75 26.51
C ASP A 625 -7.54 -3.17 27.85
N LEU A 626 -6.97 -4.16 28.54
CA LEU A 626 -7.40 -4.51 29.89
C LEU A 626 -7.11 -3.34 30.86
N VAL A 627 -8.15 -2.84 31.51
CA VAL A 627 -8.02 -1.86 32.61
C VAL A 627 -7.67 -2.60 33.90
N CYS A 628 -6.56 -2.18 34.51
CA CYS A 628 -5.99 -2.79 35.71
C CYS A 628 -5.43 -1.71 36.65
N LEU A 629 -4.93 -2.14 37.80
CA LEU A 629 -4.13 -1.31 38.68
C LEU A 629 -2.64 -1.62 38.45
N ALA A 630 -1.85 -0.59 38.17
CA ALA A 630 -0.42 -0.72 37.90
C ALA A 630 0.40 0.15 38.86
N GLN A 631 1.57 -0.35 39.25
CA GLN A 631 2.47 0.39 40.12
C GLN A 631 3.23 1.47 39.34
N PHE A 632 3.21 2.71 39.86
CA PHE A 632 4.05 3.82 39.42
C PHE A 632 4.92 4.29 40.59
N THR A 633 6.13 4.75 40.29
CA THR A 633 7.06 5.27 41.29
C THR A 633 7.21 6.77 41.09
N ASP A 634 6.74 7.55 42.06
CA ASP A 634 6.82 9.01 42.04
C ASP A 634 7.60 9.49 43.27
N PHE A 635 8.70 10.23 43.07
CA PHE A 635 9.58 10.78 44.11
C PHE A 635 9.80 9.83 45.31
N GLU A 636 10.19 8.58 45.03
CA GLU A 636 10.44 7.46 45.98
C GLU A 636 9.22 6.73 46.58
N ASN A 637 7.99 7.19 46.34
CA ASN A 637 6.78 6.48 46.79
C ASN A 637 6.23 5.56 45.68
N LYS A 638 6.15 4.27 45.98
CA LYS A 638 5.52 3.27 45.10
C LYS A 638 4.03 3.19 45.38
N ARG A 639 3.21 3.63 44.43
CA ARG A 639 1.74 3.62 44.54
C ARG A 639 1.10 2.94 43.34
N TYR A 640 -0.07 2.36 43.55
CA TYR A 640 -0.91 1.81 42.49
C TYR A 640 -1.86 2.88 41.96
N HIS A 641 -2.00 2.89 40.64
CA HIS A 641 -2.86 3.80 39.90
C HIS A 641 -3.67 3.01 38.87
N ARG A 642 -4.80 3.55 38.43
CA ARG A 642 -5.56 2.96 37.33
C ARG A 642 -4.78 3.09 36.04
N ALA A 643 -4.68 1.99 35.31
CA ALA A 643 -3.94 1.94 34.06
C ALA A 643 -4.62 1.00 33.05
N GLN A 644 -4.45 1.30 31.77
CA GLN A 644 -4.86 0.44 30.67
C GLN A 644 -3.62 -0.20 30.06
N ILE A 645 -3.66 -1.52 29.84
CA ILE A 645 -2.56 -2.23 29.19
C ILE A 645 -2.52 -1.87 27.72
N LEU A 646 -1.37 -1.43 27.21
CA LEU A 646 -1.19 -1.11 25.79
C LEU A 646 -0.74 -2.34 25.00
N TYR A 647 0.31 -3.00 25.47
CA TYR A 647 0.75 -4.29 24.96
C TYR A 647 1.58 -5.04 25.99
N VAL A 648 1.69 -6.35 25.80
CA VAL A 648 2.45 -7.26 26.66
C VAL A 648 3.69 -7.74 25.92
N SER A 649 4.85 -7.64 26.57
CA SER A 649 6.15 -8.04 26.03
C SER A 649 6.95 -8.81 27.08
N GLY A 650 7.03 -10.13 26.89
CA GLY A 650 7.66 -11.05 27.84
C GLY A 650 6.99 -10.95 29.21
N ASP A 651 7.79 -10.68 30.24
CA ASP A 651 7.36 -10.57 31.65
C ASP A 651 6.98 -9.13 32.06
N SER A 652 6.70 -8.26 31.08
CA SER A 652 6.31 -6.87 31.32
C SER A 652 5.20 -6.42 30.38
N ALA A 653 4.46 -5.40 30.79
CA ALA A 653 3.48 -4.71 29.97
C ALA A 653 3.81 -3.22 29.91
N GLU A 654 3.57 -2.60 28.76
CA GLU A 654 3.49 -1.14 28.69
C GLU A 654 2.06 -0.74 29.05
N VAL A 655 1.92 0.21 29.97
CA VAL A 655 0.61 0.65 30.49
C VAL A 655 0.46 2.16 30.35
N PHE A 656 -0.78 2.60 30.15
CA PHE A 656 -1.17 4.01 30.12
C PHE A 656 -1.98 4.35 31.38
N PHE A 657 -1.50 5.31 32.18
CA PHE A 657 -2.19 5.73 33.40
C PHE A 657 -3.37 6.64 33.06
N VAL A 658 -4.57 6.08 33.11
CA VAL A 658 -5.81 6.70 32.60
C VAL A 658 -6.22 7.98 33.35
N ASP A 659 -5.62 8.25 34.50
CA ASP A 659 -5.91 9.41 35.33
C ASP A 659 -4.92 10.56 35.15
N TYR A 660 -3.71 10.26 34.70
CA TYR A 660 -2.61 11.22 34.60
C TYR A 660 -2.15 11.41 33.16
N GLY A 661 -2.34 10.44 32.28
CA GLY A 661 -2.04 10.54 30.85
C GLY A 661 -0.61 10.17 30.46
N ASN A 662 0.18 9.63 31.39
CA ASN A 662 1.54 9.16 31.13
C ASN A 662 1.62 7.65 30.92
N ARG A 663 2.65 7.21 30.20
CA ARG A 663 2.99 5.78 30.01
C ARG A 663 4.13 5.32 30.91
N SER A 664 4.14 4.02 31.22
CA SER A 664 5.28 3.36 31.85
C SER A 664 5.33 1.87 31.54
N ARG A 665 6.51 1.27 31.68
CA ARG A 665 6.70 -0.19 31.59
C ARG A 665 6.63 -0.79 32.98
N VAL A 666 5.73 -1.75 33.17
CA VAL A 666 5.43 -2.38 34.46
C VAL A 666 5.56 -3.89 34.33
N PHE A 667 6.18 -4.56 35.31
CA PHE A 667 6.27 -6.01 35.34
C PHE A 667 4.90 -6.65 35.59
N LEU A 668 4.62 -7.81 34.99
CA LEU A 668 3.27 -8.42 35.06
C LEU A 668 2.84 -8.78 36.49
N ASN A 669 3.80 -9.08 37.37
CA ASN A 669 3.54 -9.35 38.80
C ASN A 669 3.11 -8.10 39.61
N LEU A 670 3.33 -6.91 39.05
CA LEU A 670 2.93 -5.62 39.62
C LEU A 670 1.61 -5.10 39.02
N LEU A 671 0.92 -5.92 38.23
CA LEU A 671 -0.44 -5.63 37.75
C LEU A 671 -1.46 -6.29 38.68
N LYS A 672 -2.47 -5.52 39.08
CA LYS A 672 -3.52 -5.93 40.03
C LYS A 672 -4.91 -5.75 39.44
N GLU A 673 -5.87 -6.52 39.94
CA GLU A 673 -7.26 -6.40 39.54
C GLU A 673 -7.85 -5.06 40.00
N ILE A 674 -8.65 -4.43 39.14
CA ILE A 674 -9.40 -3.21 39.48
C ILE A 674 -10.85 -3.58 39.87
N PRO A 675 -11.35 -3.14 41.03
CA PRO A 675 -12.76 -3.30 41.41
C PRO A 675 -13.73 -2.64 40.42
N ASN A 676 -14.92 -3.23 40.23
CA ASN A 676 -15.92 -2.74 39.26
C ASN A 676 -16.31 -1.27 39.48
N TYR A 677 -16.55 -0.86 40.73
CA TYR A 677 -16.93 0.52 41.04
C TYR A 677 -15.83 1.55 40.72
N LEU A 678 -14.54 1.17 40.77
CA LEU A 678 -13.42 2.02 40.33
C LEU A 678 -13.23 2.01 38.81
N ARG A 679 -13.71 0.96 38.13
CA ARG A 679 -13.69 0.87 36.67
C ARG A 679 -14.75 1.78 36.04
N GLU A 680 -15.88 1.99 36.72
CA GLU A 680 -16.98 2.86 36.26
C GLU A 680 -16.65 4.36 36.38
N VAL A 681 -15.67 4.74 37.20
CA VAL A 681 -15.25 6.14 37.31
C VAL A 681 -14.58 6.59 36.00
N PRO A 682 -15.00 7.71 35.38
CA PRO A 682 -14.38 8.27 34.18
C PRO A 682 -12.87 8.41 34.26
N PHE A 683 -12.19 8.29 33.13
CA PHE A 683 -10.77 8.62 33.02
C PHE A 683 -10.57 10.12 33.23
N GLN A 684 -9.54 10.49 34.00
CA GLN A 684 -9.29 11.89 34.35
C GLN A 684 -8.26 12.55 33.43
N ALA A 685 -7.46 11.75 32.72
CA ALA A 685 -6.53 12.24 31.71
C ALA A 685 -7.30 12.74 30.48
N LEU A 686 -6.85 13.86 29.93
CA LEU A 686 -7.42 14.49 28.75
C LEU A 686 -6.34 14.61 27.67
N GLU A 687 -6.74 14.36 26.43
CA GLU A 687 -5.90 14.52 25.25
C GLU A 687 -6.13 15.91 24.64
N PHE A 688 -5.05 16.64 24.40
CA PHE A 688 -5.10 18.02 23.93
C PHE A 688 -4.33 18.20 22.63
N LYS A 689 -4.89 19.01 21.73
CA LYS A 689 -4.23 19.45 20.50
C LYS A 689 -4.32 20.95 20.33
N ILE A 690 -3.21 21.62 20.06
CA ILE A 690 -3.19 23.06 19.79
C ILE A 690 -3.84 23.32 18.44
N CYS A 691 -4.85 24.18 18.42
CA CYS A 691 -5.59 24.51 17.20
C CYS A 691 -4.84 25.53 16.31
N LYS A 692 -5.13 25.51 15.02
CA LYS A 692 -4.66 26.44 13.98
C LYS A 692 -3.15 26.49 13.81
N MET A 693 -2.47 25.38 14.04
CA MET A 693 -1.02 25.31 14.02
C MET A 693 -0.53 24.11 13.20
N ARG A 694 0.49 24.34 12.36
CA ARG A 694 1.24 23.29 11.66
C ARG A 694 2.75 23.55 11.74
N PRO A 695 3.61 22.55 11.46
CA PRO A 695 5.05 22.76 11.35
C PRO A 695 5.37 23.83 10.29
N SER A 696 6.33 24.71 10.58
CA SER A 696 6.84 25.66 9.58
C SER A 696 7.67 24.98 8.51
N ALA A 697 7.88 25.63 7.36
CA ALA A 697 8.83 25.16 6.33
C ALA A 697 10.23 24.84 6.88
N LYS A 698 10.69 25.58 7.90
CA LYS A 698 11.97 25.36 8.57
C LYS A 698 11.96 24.19 9.54
N SER A 699 10.82 23.92 10.17
CA SER A 699 10.65 22.80 11.10
C SER A 699 10.21 21.51 10.43
N LEU A 700 9.83 21.56 9.15
CA LEU A 700 9.43 20.40 8.38
C LEU A 700 10.64 19.48 8.12
N VAL A 701 10.67 18.36 8.84
CA VAL A 701 11.57 17.25 8.50
C VAL A 701 10.73 16.13 7.91
N CYS A 702 11.07 15.65 6.71
CA CYS A 702 10.26 14.64 5.99
C CYS A 702 8.79 15.04 5.67
N GLY A 703 8.52 16.33 5.41
CA GLY A 703 7.25 16.80 4.84
C GLY A 703 6.03 16.80 5.78
N GLU A 704 6.12 16.24 6.99
CA GLU A 704 4.99 16.19 7.92
C GLU A 704 5.37 16.23 9.42
N TRP A 705 6.67 16.23 9.78
CA TRP A 705 7.14 16.15 11.17
C TRP A 705 7.74 17.47 11.67
N TRP A 706 7.64 17.68 12.98
CA TRP A 706 8.31 18.77 13.70
C TRP A 706 9.81 18.51 13.88
N SER A 707 10.61 19.56 13.82
CA SER A 707 12.06 19.49 14.08
C SER A 707 12.34 19.13 15.54
N TYR A 708 13.54 18.62 15.81
CA TYR A 708 13.98 18.36 17.17
C TYR A 708 14.05 19.66 17.96
N GLY A 709 14.52 20.75 17.34
CA GLY A 709 14.52 22.08 17.94
C GLY A 709 13.11 22.55 18.36
N ALA A 710 12.09 22.36 17.51
CA ALA A 710 10.70 22.66 17.85
C ALA A 710 10.20 21.81 19.03
N SER A 711 10.56 20.52 19.04
CA SER A 711 10.17 19.58 20.09
C SER A 711 10.78 19.94 21.44
N GLN A 712 12.08 20.24 21.48
CA GLN A 712 12.77 20.71 22.68
C GLN A 712 12.19 22.03 23.18
N ARG A 713 11.92 22.96 22.26
CA ARG A 713 11.34 24.26 22.62
C ARG A 713 9.96 24.08 23.21
N PHE A 714 9.09 23.30 22.58
CA PHE A 714 7.76 23.00 23.11
C PHE A 714 7.82 22.31 24.48
N ALA A 715 8.68 21.29 24.65
CA ALA A 715 8.90 20.64 25.93
C ALA A 715 9.33 21.65 27.03
N SER A 716 10.22 22.59 26.71
CA SER A 716 10.63 23.67 27.65
C SER A 716 9.50 24.64 28.01
N LEU A 717 8.45 24.72 27.16
CA LEU A 717 7.29 25.56 27.38
C LEU A 717 6.24 24.90 28.25
N VAL A 718 6.11 23.57 28.19
CA VAL A 718 5.04 22.81 28.84
C VAL A 718 5.46 22.01 30.06
N ASN A 719 6.73 21.60 30.17
CA ASN A 719 7.20 20.79 31.29
C ASN A 719 7.21 21.59 32.61
N ASP A 720 6.87 20.90 33.70
CA ASP A 720 6.93 21.39 35.09
C ASP A 720 6.17 22.71 35.33
N CYS A 721 5.15 23.01 34.51
CA CYS A 721 4.37 24.24 34.58
C CYS A 721 2.86 23.94 34.56
N THR A 722 2.09 24.73 35.30
CA THR A 722 0.63 24.77 35.15
C THR A 722 0.27 25.67 33.96
N LEU A 723 -0.47 25.13 33.01
CA LEU A 723 -0.93 25.84 31.82
C LEU A 723 -2.42 26.13 31.92
N VAL A 724 -2.87 27.17 31.22
CA VAL A 724 -4.29 27.48 31.06
C VAL A 724 -4.70 27.21 29.62
N VAL A 725 -5.72 26.39 29.42
CA VAL A 725 -6.24 26.07 28.09
C VAL A 725 -7.65 26.60 27.89
N LYS A 726 -7.90 27.15 26.70
CA LYS A 726 -9.24 27.56 26.23
C LYS A 726 -9.67 26.59 25.13
N VAL A 727 -10.81 25.94 25.32
CA VAL A 727 -11.31 24.92 24.38
C VAL A 727 -11.90 25.60 23.15
N TYR A 728 -11.43 25.17 21.97
CA TYR A 728 -11.91 25.61 20.67
C TYR A 728 -12.99 24.64 20.13
N SER A 729 -12.72 23.33 20.18
CA SER A 729 -13.63 22.25 19.76
C SER A 729 -13.22 20.93 20.40
N VAL A 730 -14.06 19.90 20.29
CA VAL A 730 -13.76 18.54 20.75
C VAL A 730 -14.04 17.57 19.61
N VAL A 731 -13.01 16.88 19.13
CA VAL A 731 -13.10 15.98 17.97
C VAL A 731 -12.51 14.63 18.34
N HIS A 732 -13.30 13.55 18.21
CA HIS A 732 -12.88 12.18 18.57
C HIS A 732 -12.25 12.07 19.97
N SER A 733 -12.85 12.74 20.96
CA SER A 733 -12.36 12.82 22.35
C SER A 733 -11.03 13.57 22.56
N VAL A 734 -10.52 14.25 21.53
CA VAL A 734 -9.36 15.16 21.62
C VAL A 734 -9.85 16.60 21.73
N LEU A 735 -9.38 17.31 22.75
CA LEU A 735 -9.70 18.72 22.94
C LEU A 735 -8.77 19.59 22.09
N HIS A 736 -9.34 20.28 21.11
CA HIS A 736 -8.61 21.30 20.34
C HIS A 736 -8.61 22.60 21.16
N VAL A 737 -7.43 23.14 21.46
CA VAL A 737 -7.27 24.19 22.46
C VAL A 737 -6.31 25.31 22.04
N ASP A 738 -6.53 26.49 22.60
CA ASP A 738 -5.50 27.53 22.75
C ASP A 738 -4.82 27.35 24.11
N VAL A 739 -3.48 27.31 24.14
CA VAL A 739 -2.70 27.05 25.36
C VAL A 739 -1.92 28.30 25.75
N TYR A 740 -2.07 28.68 27.02
CA TYR A 740 -1.47 29.86 27.60
C TYR A 740 -0.57 29.51 28.78
N ARG A 741 0.60 30.14 28.82
CA ARG A 741 1.54 30.10 29.95
C ARG A 741 1.58 31.46 30.63
N TYR A 742 1.50 31.46 31.95
CA TYR A 742 1.68 32.67 32.76
C TYR A 742 3.13 32.77 33.23
N SER A 743 3.80 33.85 32.86
CA SER A 743 5.14 34.19 33.37
C SER A 743 5.07 35.57 34.04
N GLY A 744 4.84 35.59 35.35
CA GLY A 744 4.56 36.82 36.10
C GLY A 744 3.19 37.40 35.73
N MET A 745 3.16 38.67 35.28
CA MET A 745 1.93 39.40 34.90
C MET A 745 1.52 39.24 33.42
N LYS A 746 2.28 38.48 32.62
CA LYS A 746 2.05 38.36 31.17
C LYS A 746 1.54 36.96 30.81
N GLU A 747 0.37 36.92 30.14
CA GLU A 747 -0.19 35.73 29.50
C GLU A 747 0.46 35.59 28.10
N VAL A 748 1.12 34.46 27.85
CA VAL A 748 1.76 34.16 26.56
C VAL A 748 1.07 32.95 25.94
N ASN A 749 0.56 33.10 24.72
CA ASN A 749 0.02 31.99 23.95
C ASN A 749 1.19 31.18 23.36
N ILE A 750 1.21 29.87 23.62
CA ILE A 750 2.31 28.99 23.18
C ILE A 750 2.34 28.84 21.66
N ARG A 751 1.19 28.81 20.98
CA ARG A 751 1.14 28.76 19.50
C ARG A 751 1.80 29.99 18.91
N ASP A 752 1.40 31.16 19.37
CA ASP A 752 1.87 32.42 18.80
C ASP A 752 3.39 32.57 19.01
N LEU A 753 3.92 32.15 20.17
CA LEU A 753 5.35 32.10 20.44
C LEU A 753 6.11 31.15 19.50
N LEU A 754 5.58 29.95 19.25
CA LEU A 754 6.19 29.00 18.31
C LEU A 754 6.17 29.52 16.87
N ILE A 755 5.16 30.30 16.48
CA ILE A 755 5.06 30.93 15.17
C ILE A 755 6.09 32.07 15.05
N GLU A 756 6.18 32.94 16.06
CA GLU A 756 7.15 34.05 16.10
C GLU A 756 8.60 33.56 16.06
N GLU A 757 8.90 32.44 16.73
CA GLU A 757 10.22 31.80 16.72
C GLU A 757 10.50 31.01 15.42
N GLY A 758 9.53 30.96 14.50
CA GLY A 758 9.63 30.29 13.20
C GLY A 758 9.58 28.76 13.29
N TYR A 759 9.13 28.20 14.42
CA TYR A 759 8.93 26.77 14.58
C TYR A 759 7.62 26.29 13.95
N ALA A 760 6.57 27.12 13.97
CA ALA A 760 5.23 26.80 13.50
C ALA A 760 4.70 27.83 12.48
N GLU A 761 3.63 27.48 11.77
CA GLU A 761 2.84 28.36 10.90
C GLU A 761 1.35 28.24 11.22
N LEU A 762 0.57 29.28 10.90
CA LEU A 762 -0.89 29.23 10.96
C LEU A 762 -1.45 28.20 9.97
N ALA A 763 -2.42 27.43 10.44
CA ALA A 763 -3.13 26.43 9.64
C ALA A 763 -4.63 26.55 9.80
N GLU A 764 -5.38 26.07 8.81
CA GLU A 764 -6.82 25.87 8.96
C GLU A 764 -7.14 24.62 9.78
N GLU A 765 -8.21 24.70 10.56
CA GLU A 765 -8.79 23.55 11.27
C GLU A 765 -9.56 22.62 10.31
N SER A 766 -9.67 21.34 10.70
CA SER A 766 -10.48 20.36 9.97
C SER A 766 -11.94 20.75 9.92
N TYR A 767 -12.67 20.21 8.94
CA TYR A 767 -14.11 20.41 8.83
C TYR A 767 -14.85 20.06 10.14
N GLU A 768 -14.55 18.90 10.73
CA GLU A 768 -15.14 18.44 12.00
C GLU A 768 -14.93 19.43 13.15
N SER A 769 -13.71 19.96 13.29
CA SER A 769 -13.35 20.93 14.33
C SER A 769 -14.10 22.25 14.15
N LYS A 770 -14.25 22.71 12.90
CA LYS A 770 -15.01 23.92 12.55
C LYS A 770 -16.51 23.75 12.83
N GLU A 771 -17.08 22.60 12.52
CA GLU A 771 -18.51 22.33 12.71
C GLU A 771 -18.88 22.18 14.18
N GLU A 772 -18.09 21.43 14.95
CA GLU A 772 -18.29 21.32 16.41
C GLU A 772 -18.19 22.69 17.08
N LYS A 773 -17.22 23.51 16.67
CA LYS A 773 -17.11 24.88 17.17
C LYS A 773 -18.38 25.70 16.86
N ARG A 774 -18.93 25.61 15.65
CA ARG A 774 -20.18 26.32 15.29
C ARG A 774 -21.33 25.89 16.20
N LEU A 775 -21.45 24.59 16.47
CA LEU A 775 -22.47 24.06 17.40
C LEU A 775 -22.29 24.63 18.82
N ILE A 776 -21.04 24.66 19.33
CA ILE A 776 -20.71 25.26 20.63
C ILE A 776 -21.08 26.75 20.66
N GLU A 777 -20.73 27.51 19.62
CA GLU A 777 -21.05 28.94 19.50
C GLU A 777 -22.56 29.18 19.41
N MET A 778 -23.31 28.35 18.67
CA MET A 778 -24.77 28.42 18.60
C MET A 778 -25.43 28.17 19.96
N LEU A 779 -24.96 27.15 20.69
CA LEU A 779 -25.45 26.86 22.05
C LEU A 779 -25.18 28.03 22.99
N LEU A 780 -23.94 28.54 23.03
CA LEU A 780 -23.56 29.68 23.87
C LEU A 780 -24.36 30.95 23.53
N ASN A 781 -24.58 31.22 22.25
CA ASN A 781 -25.37 32.36 21.80
C ASN A 781 -26.84 32.22 22.22
N HIS A 782 -27.42 31.02 22.13
CA HIS A 782 -28.77 30.72 22.61
C HIS A 782 -28.91 30.96 24.13
N PHE A 783 -27.90 30.59 24.93
CA PHE A 783 -27.89 30.87 26.38
C PHE A 783 -27.67 32.35 26.72
N SER A 784 -26.95 33.09 25.87
CA SER A 784 -26.70 34.53 26.05
C SER A 784 -27.91 35.40 25.65
N ALA A 785 -28.69 34.99 24.64
CA ALA A 785 -29.87 35.70 24.16
C ALA A 785 -31.07 35.66 25.14
N ASN A 786 -31.19 34.59 25.93
CA ASN A 786 -32.24 34.46 26.95
C ASN A 786 -31.97 35.23 28.26
N LYS A 787 -30.97 36.12 28.31
CA LYS A 787 -30.68 36.98 29.46
C LYS A 787 -31.42 38.33 29.49
N PHE A 788 -32.22 38.67 28.48
CA PHE A 788 -33.01 39.90 28.48
C PHE A 788 -34.52 39.62 28.45
N GLY A 789 -35.08 39.26 29.60
CA GLY A 789 -36.53 39.09 29.76
C GLY A 789 -36.98 38.68 31.16
N THR A 790 -37.29 39.67 32.00
CA THR A 790 -38.04 39.63 33.28
C THR A 790 -37.35 39.11 34.57
N PRO A 791 -37.47 39.83 35.71
CA PRO A 791 -36.82 39.49 36.96
C PRO A 791 -37.79 38.78 37.92
N ASN A 792 -37.79 37.45 37.93
CA ASN A 792 -38.15 36.62 39.09
C ASN A 792 -38.06 35.14 38.71
N CYS A 793 -36.86 34.58 38.74
CA CYS A 793 -36.65 33.18 39.08
C CYS A 793 -35.23 33.06 39.63
N LYS A 794 -35.12 32.68 40.90
CA LYS A 794 -33.86 32.28 41.50
C LYS A 794 -33.34 31.09 40.69
N VAL A 795 -32.21 31.27 40.02
CA VAL A 795 -31.47 30.18 39.38
C VAL A 795 -30.77 29.40 40.50
N THR A 796 -31.53 28.52 41.14
CA THR A 796 -31.02 27.49 42.04
C THR A 796 -30.93 26.16 41.28
N SER A 797 -30.12 25.23 41.81
CA SER A 797 -29.66 23.96 41.22
C SER A 797 -30.72 23.00 40.63
N GLU A 798 -31.98 23.39 40.51
CA GLU A 798 -33.10 22.62 39.97
C GLU A 798 -33.16 22.63 38.43
N MET A 799 -32.64 23.65 37.72
CA MET A 799 -32.62 23.63 36.24
C MET A 799 -31.58 22.65 35.66
N VAL A 800 -30.50 22.36 36.39
CA VAL A 800 -29.56 21.28 36.05
C VAL A 800 -30.21 19.92 36.28
N SER A 801 -31.10 19.81 37.27
CA SER A 801 -31.93 18.62 37.50
C SER A 801 -33.03 18.45 36.42
N PHE A 802 -33.51 19.53 35.81
CA PHE A 802 -34.51 19.49 34.74
C PHE A 802 -33.92 19.02 33.39
N LEU A 803 -32.65 19.36 33.12
CA LEU A 803 -31.87 18.75 32.03
C LEU A 803 -31.54 17.27 32.32
N TYR A 804 -31.43 16.88 33.59
CA TYR A 804 -31.19 15.50 34.01
C TYR A 804 -32.44 14.60 33.87
N GLU A 805 -33.65 15.13 34.07
CA GLU A 805 -34.93 14.40 33.91
C GLU A 805 -35.40 14.34 32.44
N ALA A 806 -35.19 15.40 31.64
CA ALA A 806 -35.55 15.40 30.21
C ALA A 806 -34.68 14.48 29.34
N ILE A 807 -33.54 14.01 29.87
CA ILE A 807 -32.65 13.02 29.25
C ILE A 807 -33.03 11.57 29.67
N LYS A 808 -33.93 11.42 30.65
CA LYS A 808 -34.39 10.12 31.16
C LYS A 808 -35.70 9.62 30.53
N THR A 809 -36.35 10.45 29.70
CA THR A 809 -37.48 10.11 28.81
C THR A 809 -37.03 10.17 27.37
#